data_AF-A0A356IX53-F1
#
_entry.id   AF-A0A356IX53-F1
#
_cell.length_a   1.000
_cell.length_b   1.000
_cell.length_c   1.000
_cell.angle_alpha   90.00
_cell.angle_beta   90.00
_cell.angle_gamma   90.00
#
_symmetry.space_group_name_H-M   'P 1'
#
loop_
_entity.id
_entity.type
_entity.pdbx_description
1 polymer ?
#
loop_
_entity_poly.entity_id
_entity_poly.type
_entity_poly.pdbx_seq_one_letter_code
_entity_poly.pdbx_strand_id
1 'polypeptide(L)'
;MLTEGYSQDDIKNGFRVDSLTPKPLGDRLKMGCAALFSILIPVFFLAALLFITGSWLNLTWLTLTSEQGYSGLSLGIYLLGDVFLLGFLYALYRRLVLTRKQSKTYYTVSEATQPELHAFIRHIADMLGAPNPKSVKLDAEVGLVLRPASLRDVLVGEGPEVVIGLPLLYGLSARQLSGVIAHAFAGYSREARLHGYPLLSSVDRWLFTQTGLGRLNALSQSDFDSRSRSRLDAIFKPWDVLVQGTFYLVYRVVSSMTFDVSRKVDMAGDLLSARIAGSTEFRSTQFRLRSLHYGQVNANQELVGSWRTKKLSDNFPALVVDHADTLQLSLRPRLIQEMEELVTPLTRSRIVDLGRIVNVEHTQEEGACFLLGAAISLLRDPAKVSKAVTLSHYRHIGIRHPDVYAAQKMQSIQKAEREKAKRHQVFLGLERSGRIVRVDEFERYQANAVESRLVDYRMLSDKLSQSESEIAHLADAVREFEFRKNLLHTRKALEECRDADGEVLRDLEVQWLTLIKDQSDYKSRLAAFETCFSRKAAIALSLALDSAVVQEQLQMSRHELQSHFARVVDALSFLHRSFESIQRLRSYTQVLGQILVEIGSDMKVNPGLVEMSNRYQRYMMIELDALNRVFAGVNYPLGGFNFRGAGASSRESGMLTVGDVVREEVPDLDSAGSCPEACHRVANAVCQYLDAFNEQVQQRITVVLNAVDLAYPMDEEASR
;
A
#
# COMPACT_ATOMS: atom_id res chain seq x y z
N MET A 1 24.76 -4.66 0.96
CA MET A 1 25.54 -5.77 0.37
C MET A 1 25.07 -5.96 -1.06
N LEU A 2 25.95 -5.83 -2.05
CA LEU A 2 25.65 -6.11 -3.44
C LEU A 2 25.57 -7.63 -3.60
N THR A 3 24.37 -8.20 -3.57
CA THR A 3 24.16 -9.62 -3.88
C THR A 3 24.48 -9.84 -5.36
N GLU A 4 25.49 -10.65 -5.65
CA GLU A 4 25.77 -11.13 -7.01
C GLU A 4 24.49 -11.76 -7.58
N GLY A 5 24.15 -11.40 -8.82
CA GLY A 5 22.99 -11.96 -9.52
C GLY A 5 23.23 -13.43 -9.90
N TYR A 6 22.16 -14.18 -10.19
CA TYR A 6 22.32 -15.57 -10.65
C TYR A 6 23.01 -15.60 -12.02
N SER A 7 23.96 -16.50 -12.22
CA SER A 7 24.49 -16.83 -13.55
C SER A 7 23.63 -17.88 -14.25
N GLN A 8 23.82 -18.08 -15.56
CA GLN A 8 23.16 -19.16 -16.29
C GLN A 8 23.62 -20.55 -15.81
N ASP A 9 24.86 -20.66 -15.36
CA ASP A 9 25.38 -21.89 -14.78
C ASP A 9 24.75 -22.19 -13.43
N ASP A 10 24.51 -21.17 -12.59
CA ASP A 10 23.76 -21.33 -11.34
C ASP A 10 22.35 -21.83 -11.62
N ILE A 11 21.67 -21.26 -12.62
CA ILE A 11 20.33 -21.71 -13.03
C ILE A 11 20.38 -23.18 -13.44
N LYS A 12 21.34 -23.60 -14.26
CA LYS A 12 21.43 -24.99 -14.73
C LYS A 12 21.76 -25.96 -13.60
N ASN A 13 22.67 -25.61 -12.70
CA ASN A 13 23.10 -26.44 -11.58
C ASN A 13 22.11 -26.40 -10.40
N GLY A 14 21.22 -25.41 -10.37
CA GLY A 14 20.22 -25.21 -9.33
C GLY A 14 19.05 -26.18 -9.37
N PHE A 15 18.93 -27.00 -10.42
CA PHE A 15 17.90 -28.05 -10.52
C PHE A 15 18.53 -29.45 -10.45
N ARG A 16 17.92 -30.34 -9.67
CA ARG A 16 18.41 -31.73 -9.51
C ARG A 16 18.01 -32.68 -10.65
N VAL A 17 17.02 -32.31 -11.46
CA VAL A 17 16.38 -33.20 -12.44
C VAL A 17 16.20 -32.48 -13.76
N ASP A 18 16.61 -33.10 -14.87
CA ASP A 18 16.53 -32.51 -16.21
C ASP A 18 15.13 -32.62 -16.85
N SER A 19 14.30 -33.57 -16.40
CA SER A 19 12.96 -33.79 -16.94
C SER A 19 11.99 -34.35 -15.91
N LEU A 20 10.75 -33.85 -15.90
CA LEU A 20 9.66 -34.34 -15.07
C LEU A 20 8.65 -35.07 -15.95
N THR A 21 8.35 -36.32 -15.62
CA THR A 21 7.32 -37.09 -16.33
C THR A 21 5.93 -36.51 -16.00
N PRO A 22 5.18 -36.01 -16.98
CA PRO A 22 3.83 -35.50 -16.74
C PRO A 22 2.91 -36.65 -16.36
N LYS A 23 2.04 -36.40 -15.36
CA LYS A 23 0.98 -37.35 -15.00
C LYS A 23 -0.17 -37.19 -16.00
N PRO A 24 -0.79 -38.28 -16.48
CA PRO A 24 -1.87 -38.20 -17.46
C PRO A 24 -3.02 -37.32 -16.97
N LEU A 25 -3.34 -36.27 -17.72
CA LEU A 25 -4.46 -35.34 -17.51
C LEU A 25 -5.81 -36.01 -17.88
N GLY A 26 -6.14 -37.12 -17.21
CA GLY A 26 -7.46 -37.77 -17.29
C GLY A 26 -7.97 -38.11 -18.71
N ASP A 27 -9.29 -38.03 -18.87
CA ASP A 27 -10.03 -38.51 -20.03
C ASP A 27 -9.94 -37.53 -21.23
N ARG A 28 -9.15 -37.92 -22.24
CA ARG A 28 -8.77 -37.09 -23.40
C ARG A 28 -9.98 -36.58 -24.21
N LEU A 29 -11.00 -37.42 -24.35
CA LEU A 29 -12.21 -37.10 -25.09
C LEU A 29 -12.97 -35.94 -24.43
N LYS A 30 -13.06 -35.95 -23.10
CA LYS A 30 -13.76 -34.91 -22.33
C LYS A 30 -13.11 -33.55 -22.50
N MET A 31 -11.77 -33.48 -22.50
CA MET A 31 -11.03 -32.24 -22.71
C MET A 31 -11.25 -31.68 -24.12
N GLY A 32 -11.17 -32.53 -25.15
CA GLY A 32 -11.43 -32.13 -26.54
C GLY A 32 -12.86 -31.62 -26.75
N CYS A 33 -13.86 -32.33 -26.22
CA CYS A 33 -15.26 -31.89 -26.25
C CYS A 33 -15.45 -30.57 -25.50
N ALA A 34 -14.84 -30.39 -24.33
CA ALA A 34 -14.92 -29.15 -23.57
C ALA A 34 -14.32 -27.95 -24.34
N ALA A 35 -13.17 -28.16 -25.01
CA ALA A 35 -12.57 -27.14 -25.86
C ALA A 35 -13.48 -26.77 -27.04
N LEU A 36 -14.09 -27.77 -27.69
CA LEU A 36 -15.05 -27.55 -28.78
C LEU A 36 -16.29 -26.77 -28.31
N PHE A 37 -16.92 -27.18 -27.21
CA PHE A 37 -18.09 -26.50 -26.65
C PHE A 37 -17.79 -25.08 -26.21
N SER A 38 -16.58 -24.81 -25.71
CA SER A 38 -16.16 -23.44 -25.33
C SER A 38 -16.24 -22.46 -26.50
N ILE A 39 -16.08 -22.92 -27.74
CA ILE A 39 -16.18 -22.12 -28.97
C ILE A 39 -17.60 -22.15 -29.54
N LEU A 40 -18.21 -23.33 -29.61
CA LEU A 40 -19.53 -23.49 -30.22
C LEU A 40 -20.60 -22.68 -29.51
N ILE A 41 -20.56 -22.58 -28.17
CA ILE A 41 -21.58 -21.86 -27.41
C ILE A 41 -21.57 -20.35 -27.73
N PRO A 42 -20.44 -19.61 -27.65
CA PRO A 42 -20.39 -18.22 -28.07
C PRO A 42 -20.74 -17.99 -29.54
N VAL A 43 -20.30 -18.87 -30.44
CA VAL A 43 -20.59 -18.76 -31.88
C VAL A 43 -22.09 -18.95 -32.15
N PHE A 44 -22.69 -19.97 -31.55
CA PHE A 44 -24.13 -20.21 -31.64
C PHE A 44 -24.93 -19.04 -31.06
N PHE A 45 -24.50 -18.49 -29.92
CA PHE A 45 -25.11 -17.29 -29.34
C PHE A 45 -25.08 -16.10 -30.31
N LEU A 46 -23.93 -15.82 -30.93
CA LEU A 46 -23.79 -14.73 -31.91
C LEU A 46 -24.66 -14.98 -33.16
N ALA A 47 -24.70 -16.21 -33.67
CA ALA A 47 -25.52 -16.58 -34.82
C ALA A 47 -27.02 -16.45 -34.52
N ALA A 48 -27.48 -16.93 -33.36
CA ALA A 48 -28.86 -16.81 -32.91
C ALA A 48 -29.27 -15.35 -32.76
N LEU A 49 -28.40 -14.49 -32.20
CA LEU A 49 -28.66 -13.07 -32.06
C LEU A 49 -28.82 -12.37 -33.41
N LEU A 50 -27.94 -12.66 -34.37
CA LEU A 50 -28.04 -12.11 -35.73
C LEU A 50 -29.31 -12.60 -36.45
N PHE A 51 -29.65 -13.88 -36.30
CA PHE A 51 -30.86 -14.47 -36.88
C PHE A 51 -32.15 -13.85 -36.30
N ILE A 52 -32.23 -13.69 -34.97
CA ILE A 52 -33.35 -13.04 -34.29
C ILE A 52 -33.48 -11.59 -34.76
N THR A 53 -32.37 -10.86 -34.85
CA THR A 53 -32.39 -9.46 -35.26
C THR A 53 -32.79 -9.30 -36.72
N GLY A 54 -32.27 -10.14 -37.62
CA GLY A 54 -32.66 -10.15 -39.02
C GLY A 54 -34.13 -10.54 -39.23
N SER A 55 -34.63 -11.51 -38.45
CA SER A 55 -36.04 -11.92 -38.51
C SER A 55 -36.97 -10.82 -38.02
N TRP A 56 -36.60 -10.13 -36.93
CA TRP A 56 -37.39 -9.00 -36.41
C TRP A 56 -37.45 -7.83 -37.40
N LEU A 57 -36.31 -7.44 -37.98
CA LEU A 57 -36.26 -6.39 -39.01
C LEU A 57 -37.09 -6.76 -40.24
N ASN A 58 -37.13 -8.04 -40.61
CA ASN A 58 -37.97 -8.52 -41.70
C ASN A 58 -39.47 -8.40 -41.37
N LEU A 59 -39.89 -8.66 -40.14
CA LEU A 59 -41.27 -8.42 -39.68
C LEU A 59 -41.62 -6.94 -39.73
N THR A 60 -40.72 -6.06 -39.29
CA THR A 60 -40.92 -4.60 -39.39
C THR A 60 -41.05 -4.16 -40.85
N TRP A 61 -40.21 -4.69 -41.75
CA TRP A 61 -40.31 -4.42 -43.18
C TRP A 61 -41.65 -4.88 -43.77
N LEU A 62 -42.06 -6.12 -43.51
CA LEU A 62 -43.33 -6.69 -44.01
C LEU A 62 -44.55 -5.89 -43.54
N THR A 63 -44.55 -5.44 -42.29
CA THR A 63 -45.63 -4.62 -41.73
C THR A 63 -45.68 -3.21 -42.32
N LEU A 64 -44.52 -2.62 -42.65
CA LEU A 64 -44.44 -1.35 -43.38
C LEU A 64 -44.93 -1.47 -44.84
N THR A 65 -44.70 -2.61 -45.48
CA THR A 65 -45.08 -2.85 -46.89
C THR A 65 -46.44 -3.52 -47.07
N SER A 66 -47.16 -3.81 -45.98
CA SER A 66 -48.47 -4.46 -46.02
C SER A 66 -49.52 -3.54 -46.65
N GLU A 67 -50.26 -4.06 -47.64
CA GLU A 67 -51.39 -3.33 -48.25
C GLU A 67 -52.61 -3.24 -47.32
N GLN A 68 -52.71 -4.13 -46.33
CA GLN A 68 -53.70 -4.03 -45.27
C GLN A 68 -53.20 -3.01 -44.23
N GLY A 69 -53.98 -1.96 -43.99
CA GLY A 69 -53.62 -0.87 -43.08
C GLY A 69 -53.21 -1.38 -41.69
N TYR A 70 -52.10 -0.82 -41.17
CA TYR A 70 -51.55 -1.18 -39.86
C TYR A 70 -52.14 -0.29 -38.76
N SER A 71 -52.24 -0.83 -37.54
CA SER A 71 -52.50 0.01 -36.37
C SER A 71 -51.22 0.76 -36.00
N GLY A 72 -51.30 2.06 -35.73
CA GLY A 72 -50.13 2.87 -35.33
C GLY A 72 -49.41 2.31 -34.10
N LEU A 73 -50.14 1.60 -33.22
CA LEU A 73 -49.58 0.91 -32.06
C LEU A 73 -48.69 -0.28 -32.47
N SER A 74 -49.13 -1.10 -33.43
CA SER A 74 -48.33 -2.24 -33.91
C SER A 74 -47.02 -1.79 -34.57
N LEU A 75 -47.07 -0.75 -35.42
CA LEU A 75 -45.87 -0.17 -36.02
C LEU A 75 -44.92 0.41 -34.96
N GLY A 76 -45.48 1.08 -33.94
CA GLY A 76 -44.70 1.59 -32.80
C GLY A 76 -43.94 0.51 -32.05
N ILE A 77 -44.54 -0.67 -31.82
CA ILE A 77 -43.89 -1.81 -31.17
C ILE A 77 -42.73 -2.36 -32.01
N TYR A 78 -42.94 -2.55 -33.32
CA TYR A 78 -41.91 -3.08 -34.22
C TYR A 78 -40.70 -2.14 -34.31
N LEU A 79 -40.94 -0.84 -34.52
CA LEU A 79 -39.88 0.17 -34.56
C LEU A 79 -39.14 0.29 -33.22
N LEU A 80 -39.84 0.17 -32.10
CA LEU A 80 -39.20 0.16 -30.78
C LEU A 80 -38.30 -1.07 -30.60
N GLY A 81 -38.74 -2.23 -31.11
CA GLY A 81 -37.94 -3.46 -31.15
C GLY A 81 -36.70 -3.31 -32.05
N ASP A 82 -36.82 -2.67 -33.22
CA ASP A 82 -35.68 -2.39 -34.10
C ASP A 82 -34.64 -1.51 -33.41
N VAL A 83 -35.08 -0.41 -32.78
CA VAL A 83 -34.19 0.49 -32.02
C VAL A 83 -33.49 -0.26 -30.89
N PHE A 84 -34.22 -1.13 -30.18
CA PHE A 84 -33.66 -1.94 -29.11
C PHE A 84 -32.60 -2.93 -29.61
N LEU A 85 -32.90 -3.70 -30.66
CA LEU A 85 -32.00 -4.72 -31.20
C LEU A 85 -30.78 -4.11 -31.89
N LEU A 86 -30.95 -3.04 -32.68
CA LEU A 86 -29.84 -2.30 -33.28
C LEU A 86 -28.98 -1.62 -32.22
N GLY A 87 -29.60 -1.05 -31.18
CA GLY A 87 -28.88 -0.51 -30.02
C GLY A 87 -28.06 -1.58 -29.29
N PHE A 88 -28.60 -2.79 -29.16
CA PHE A 88 -27.90 -3.92 -28.56
C PHE A 88 -26.73 -4.40 -29.41
N LEU A 89 -26.92 -4.55 -30.73
CA LEU A 89 -25.86 -4.90 -31.67
C LEU A 89 -24.75 -3.84 -31.68
N TYR A 90 -25.10 -2.56 -31.63
CA TYR A 90 -24.13 -1.48 -31.55
C TYR A 90 -23.32 -1.55 -30.25
N ALA A 91 -23.97 -1.76 -29.09
CA ALA A 91 -23.28 -1.92 -27.81
C ALA A 91 -22.38 -3.17 -27.79
N LEU A 92 -22.84 -4.28 -28.38
CA LEU A 92 -22.06 -5.50 -28.56
C LEU A 92 -20.82 -5.24 -29.42
N TYR A 93 -20.99 -4.64 -30.59
CA TYR A 93 -19.89 -4.26 -31.49
C TYR A 93 -18.89 -3.34 -30.78
N ARG A 94 -19.39 -2.28 -30.15
CA ARG A 94 -18.59 -1.32 -29.39
C ARG A 94 -17.77 -2.04 -28.32
N ARG A 95 -18.35 -2.97 -27.57
CA ARG A 95 -17.64 -3.75 -26.54
C ARG A 95 -16.55 -4.64 -27.13
N LEU A 96 -16.84 -5.36 -28.20
CA LEU A 96 -15.86 -6.22 -28.88
C LEU A 96 -14.67 -5.40 -29.40
N VAL A 97 -14.92 -4.20 -29.92
CA VAL A 97 -13.88 -3.31 -30.47
C VAL A 97 -13.11 -2.56 -29.38
N LEU A 98 -13.79 -1.98 -28.38
CA LEU A 98 -13.14 -1.22 -27.30
C LEU A 98 -12.25 -2.11 -26.42
N THR A 99 -12.69 -3.33 -26.15
CA THR A 99 -11.88 -4.30 -25.39
C THR A 99 -10.59 -4.67 -26.14
N ARG A 100 -10.59 -4.63 -27.48
CA ARG A 100 -9.40 -4.84 -28.30
C ARG A 100 -8.41 -3.66 -28.25
N LYS A 101 -8.91 -2.43 -28.07
CA LYS A 101 -8.07 -1.20 -28.04
C LYS A 101 -7.36 -0.96 -26.71
N GLN A 102 -7.88 -1.50 -25.59
CA GLN A 102 -7.29 -1.35 -24.26
C GLN A 102 -6.21 -2.40 -23.94
N SER A 103 -5.38 -2.80 -24.91
CA SER A 103 -4.32 -3.77 -24.64
C SER A 103 -3.29 -3.17 -23.68
N LYS A 104 -3.10 -3.81 -22.53
CA LYS A 104 -2.01 -3.49 -21.59
C LYS A 104 -0.68 -3.34 -22.31
N THR A 105 0.02 -2.24 -22.04
CA THR A 105 1.39 -2.04 -22.49
C THR A 105 2.31 -2.82 -21.56
N TYR A 106 2.78 -3.97 -22.03
CA TYR A 106 3.74 -4.79 -21.31
C TYR A 106 5.16 -4.33 -21.60
N TYR A 107 6.04 -4.40 -20.60
CA TYR A 107 7.47 -4.25 -20.84
C TYR A 107 8.01 -5.55 -21.43
N THR A 108 8.35 -5.56 -22.72
CA THR A 108 8.88 -6.76 -23.37
C THR A 108 10.35 -6.92 -23.04
N VAL A 109 10.70 -8.08 -22.51
CA VAL A 109 12.05 -8.39 -22.07
C VAL A 109 12.78 -9.07 -23.20
N SER A 110 13.82 -8.43 -23.74
CA SER A 110 14.68 -9.07 -24.73
C SER A 110 15.67 -10.02 -24.05
N GLU A 111 15.98 -11.12 -24.73
CA GLU A 111 16.95 -12.11 -24.24
C GLU A 111 18.34 -11.49 -24.05
N ALA A 112 18.75 -10.59 -24.94
CA ALA A 112 20.03 -9.89 -24.82
C ALA A 112 20.10 -8.99 -23.56
N THR A 113 18.97 -8.43 -23.13
CA THR A 113 18.93 -7.54 -21.97
C THR A 113 18.79 -8.26 -20.63
N GLN A 114 18.13 -9.42 -20.60
CA GLN A 114 17.83 -10.17 -19.37
C GLN A 114 17.98 -11.68 -19.63
N PRO A 115 19.21 -12.16 -19.93
CA PRO A 115 19.43 -13.54 -20.35
C PRO A 115 19.17 -14.56 -19.24
N GLU A 116 19.37 -14.19 -17.96
CA GLU A 116 19.15 -15.05 -16.80
C GLU A 116 17.66 -15.41 -16.63
N LEU A 117 16.77 -14.41 -16.68
CA LEU A 117 15.33 -14.65 -16.61
C LEU A 117 14.82 -15.54 -17.75
N HIS A 118 15.33 -15.34 -18.97
CA HIS A 118 14.98 -16.19 -20.12
C HIS A 118 15.49 -17.62 -19.95
N ALA A 119 16.74 -17.80 -19.53
CA ALA A 119 17.31 -19.12 -19.26
C ALA A 119 16.51 -19.86 -18.18
N PHE A 120 16.14 -19.17 -17.10
CA PHE A 120 15.34 -19.73 -16.00
C PHE A 120 13.97 -20.23 -16.48
N ILE A 121 13.24 -19.44 -17.27
CA ILE A 121 11.92 -19.84 -17.79
C ILE A 121 12.04 -20.99 -18.78
N ARG A 122 13.02 -20.94 -19.70
CA ARG A 122 13.24 -22.01 -20.69
C ARG A 122 13.60 -23.33 -20.03
N HIS A 123 14.49 -23.30 -19.03
CA HIS A 123 14.88 -24.50 -18.31
C HIS A 123 13.68 -25.19 -17.65
N ILE A 124 12.78 -24.42 -17.03
CA ILE A 124 11.53 -24.96 -16.46
C ILE A 124 10.61 -25.50 -17.57
N ALA A 125 10.47 -24.79 -18.70
CA ALA A 125 9.65 -25.25 -19.81
C ALA A 125 10.16 -26.58 -20.42
N ASP A 126 11.47 -26.68 -20.64
CA ASP A 126 12.14 -27.89 -21.14
C ASP A 126 11.96 -29.06 -20.17
N MET A 127 12.14 -28.83 -18.87
CA MET A 127 11.93 -29.84 -17.81
C MET A 127 10.51 -30.41 -17.82
N LEU A 128 9.51 -29.58 -18.14
CA LEU A 128 8.10 -29.98 -18.20
C LEU A 128 7.68 -30.56 -19.56
N GLY A 129 8.59 -30.63 -20.53
CA GLY A 129 8.26 -30.99 -21.92
C GLY A 129 7.24 -30.03 -22.55
N ALA A 130 7.22 -28.78 -22.08
CA ALA A 130 6.38 -27.71 -22.58
C ALA A 130 7.13 -26.94 -23.70
N PRO A 131 6.44 -26.12 -24.51
CA PRO A 131 7.10 -25.39 -25.58
C PRO A 131 7.87 -24.20 -24.98
N ASN A 132 9.01 -23.90 -25.57
CA ASN A 132 9.77 -22.72 -25.18
C ASN A 132 8.96 -21.43 -25.39
N PRO A 133 9.06 -20.45 -24.48
CA PRO A 133 8.28 -19.23 -24.53
C PRO A 133 8.62 -18.41 -25.79
N LYS A 134 7.59 -17.89 -26.46
CA LYS A 134 7.74 -17.04 -27.66
C LYS A 134 8.20 -15.63 -27.29
N SER A 135 7.70 -15.10 -26.19
CA SER A 135 8.15 -13.82 -25.63
C SER A 135 7.95 -13.79 -24.12
N VAL A 136 8.82 -13.06 -23.44
CA VAL A 136 8.74 -12.79 -22.00
C VAL A 136 8.43 -11.31 -21.79
N LYS A 137 7.43 -11.04 -20.97
CA LYS A 137 6.86 -9.71 -20.74
C LYS A 137 6.72 -9.48 -19.24
N LEU A 138 6.95 -8.26 -18.79
CA LEU A 138 6.76 -7.83 -17.41
C LEU A 138 5.61 -6.83 -17.30
N ASP A 139 4.82 -6.96 -16.25
CA ASP A 139 3.85 -5.96 -15.81
C ASP A 139 3.97 -5.66 -14.31
N ALA A 140 3.20 -4.67 -13.85
CA ALA A 140 3.23 -4.21 -12.47
C ALA A 140 2.13 -4.87 -11.60
N GLU A 141 1.46 -5.89 -12.11
CA GLU A 141 0.37 -6.56 -11.41
C GLU A 141 0.86 -7.83 -10.72
N VAL A 142 0.22 -8.23 -9.63
CA VAL A 142 0.49 -9.51 -8.98
C VAL A 142 -0.12 -10.63 -9.81
N GLY A 143 0.72 -11.41 -10.49
CA GLY A 143 0.27 -12.60 -11.20
C GLY A 143 1.27 -13.07 -12.24
N LEU A 144 1.05 -14.31 -12.71
CA LEU A 144 1.77 -14.87 -13.84
C LEU A 144 0.74 -15.43 -14.82
N VAL A 145 0.80 -14.97 -16.06
CA VAL A 145 -0.18 -15.32 -17.08
C VAL A 145 0.53 -15.83 -18.32
N LEU A 146 0.17 -17.05 -18.72
CA LEU A 146 0.51 -17.59 -20.03
C LEU A 146 -0.66 -17.37 -20.98
N ARG A 147 -0.35 -16.86 -22.17
CA ARG A 147 -1.32 -16.64 -23.24
C ARG A 147 -0.73 -17.03 -24.59
N PRO A 148 -1.54 -17.54 -25.52
CA PRO A 148 -1.07 -17.69 -26.88
C PRO A 148 -0.94 -16.29 -27.52
N ALA A 149 0.07 -16.10 -28.36
CA ALA A 149 0.23 -14.85 -29.12
C ALA A 149 -0.86 -14.72 -30.20
N SER A 150 -1.35 -15.83 -30.74
CA SER A 150 -2.49 -15.86 -31.65
C SER A 150 -3.26 -17.19 -31.57
N LEU A 151 -4.50 -17.23 -32.08
CA LEU A 151 -5.24 -18.49 -32.22
C LEU A 151 -4.56 -19.46 -33.21
N ARG A 152 -3.83 -18.93 -34.21
CA ARG A 152 -3.01 -19.74 -35.12
C ARG A 152 -1.86 -20.41 -34.38
N ASP A 153 -1.26 -19.72 -33.43
CA ASP A 153 -0.11 -20.22 -32.66
C ASP A 153 -0.53 -21.44 -31.81
N VAL A 154 -1.77 -21.43 -31.31
CA VAL A 154 -2.35 -22.60 -30.61
C VAL A 154 -2.48 -23.81 -31.54
N LEU A 155 -2.90 -23.59 -32.79
CA LEU A 155 -3.07 -24.65 -33.79
C LEU A 155 -1.74 -25.21 -34.31
N VAL A 156 -0.74 -24.33 -34.48
CA VAL A 156 0.63 -24.70 -34.92
C VAL A 156 1.45 -25.31 -33.77
N GLY A 157 1.03 -25.09 -32.53
CA GLY A 157 1.71 -25.59 -31.35
C GLY A 157 2.91 -24.74 -30.92
N GLU A 158 2.98 -23.48 -31.34
CA GLU A 158 4.01 -22.53 -30.90
C GLU A 158 3.89 -22.22 -29.39
N GLY A 159 4.99 -21.74 -28.81
CA GLY A 159 5.05 -21.42 -27.39
C GLY A 159 4.23 -20.20 -26.95
N PRO A 160 3.86 -20.13 -25.67
CA PRO A 160 3.10 -19.01 -25.13
C PRO A 160 3.94 -17.74 -25.01
N GLU A 161 3.25 -16.60 -24.92
CA GLU A 161 3.79 -15.41 -24.28
C GLU A 161 3.66 -15.54 -22.76
N VAL A 162 4.77 -15.33 -22.06
CA VAL A 162 4.84 -15.35 -20.60
C VAL A 162 4.77 -13.91 -20.10
N VAL A 163 3.74 -13.59 -19.33
CA VAL A 163 3.61 -12.30 -18.63
C VAL A 163 3.85 -12.54 -17.15
N ILE A 164 4.89 -11.94 -16.60
CA ILE A 164 5.27 -12.06 -15.18
C ILE A 164 5.10 -10.70 -14.50
N GLY A 165 4.32 -10.71 -13.43
CA GLY A 165 4.22 -9.60 -12.50
C GLY A 165 5.52 -9.33 -11.79
N LEU A 166 6.05 -8.12 -11.92
CA LEU A 166 7.25 -7.70 -11.19
C LEU A 166 7.10 -7.80 -9.65
N PRO A 167 5.91 -7.60 -9.04
CA PRO A 167 5.71 -7.90 -7.62
C PRO A 167 6.04 -9.36 -7.24
N LEU A 168 5.91 -10.32 -8.16
CA LEU A 168 6.30 -11.71 -7.89
C LEU A 168 7.82 -11.86 -7.80
N LEU A 169 8.57 -11.12 -8.63
CA LEU A 169 10.03 -11.14 -8.59
C LEU A 169 10.57 -10.49 -7.30
N TYR A 170 9.93 -9.42 -6.83
CA TYR A 170 10.27 -8.80 -5.53
C TYR A 170 9.82 -9.64 -4.33
N GLY A 171 8.65 -10.28 -4.42
CA GLY A 171 7.99 -10.91 -3.27
C GLY A 171 8.29 -12.39 -3.07
N LEU A 172 8.85 -13.09 -4.06
CA LEU A 172 9.11 -14.53 -4.01
C LEU A 172 10.61 -14.85 -4.07
N SER A 173 10.99 -16.00 -3.51
CA SER A 173 12.31 -16.59 -3.78
C SER A 173 12.37 -17.18 -5.20
N ALA A 174 13.57 -17.40 -5.74
CA ALA A 174 13.75 -18.05 -7.04
C ALA A 174 13.10 -19.44 -7.06
N ARG A 175 13.24 -20.20 -5.97
CA ARG A 175 12.56 -21.49 -5.77
C ARG A 175 11.04 -21.37 -5.82
N GLN A 176 10.45 -20.42 -5.10
CA GLN A 176 8.99 -20.20 -5.13
C GLN A 176 8.50 -19.76 -6.51
N LEU A 177 9.22 -18.85 -7.17
CA LEU A 177 8.90 -18.42 -8.53
C LEU A 177 8.96 -19.59 -9.52
N SER A 178 9.91 -20.51 -9.38
CA SER A 178 9.98 -21.70 -10.24
C SER A 178 8.71 -22.57 -10.13
N GLY A 179 8.18 -22.73 -8.91
CA GLY A 179 6.91 -23.42 -8.67
C GLY A 179 5.71 -22.70 -9.27
N VAL A 180 5.67 -21.36 -9.24
CA VAL A 180 4.60 -20.57 -9.86
C VAL A 180 4.64 -20.68 -11.39
N ILE A 181 5.84 -20.62 -11.98
CA ILE A 181 6.04 -20.83 -13.42
C ILE A 181 5.59 -22.24 -13.80
N ALA A 182 6.03 -23.26 -13.07
CA ALA A 182 5.66 -24.64 -13.32
C ALA A 182 4.14 -24.88 -13.28
N HIS A 183 3.48 -24.33 -12.26
CA HIS A 183 2.02 -24.37 -12.15
C HIS A 183 1.35 -23.80 -13.40
N ALA A 184 1.80 -22.64 -13.86
CA ALA A 184 1.20 -22.00 -15.02
C ALA A 184 1.44 -22.84 -16.30
N PHE A 185 2.64 -23.40 -16.47
CA PHE A 185 3.00 -24.23 -17.62
C PHE A 185 2.25 -25.56 -17.68
N ALA A 186 1.57 -25.99 -16.61
CA ALA A 186 0.71 -27.19 -16.61
C ALA A 186 -0.33 -27.16 -17.76
N GLY A 187 -0.90 -25.99 -18.06
CA GLY A 187 -1.84 -25.79 -19.17
C GLY A 187 -1.22 -25.85 -20.58
N TYR A 188 0.12 -25.82 -20.67
CA TYR A 188 0.89 -25.91 -21.91
C TYR A 188 1.74 -27.17 -22.01
N SER A 189 1.66 -28.05 -21.00
CA SER A 189 2.19 -29.41 -21.06
C SER A 189 1.72 -30.11 -22.34
N ARG A 190 2.53 -31.08 -22.80
CA ARG A 190 2.25 -31.81 -24.05
C ARG A 190 0.80 -32.34 -24.11
N GLU A 191 0.32 -32.93 -23.02
CA GLU A 191 -1.03 -33.49 -22.95
C GLU A 191 -2.13 -32.42 -22.93
N ALA A 192 -1.98 -31.36 -22.12
CA ALA A 192 -2.95 -30.27 -22.07
C ALA A 192 -3.12 -29.60 -23.44
N ARG A 193 -2.01 -29.47 -24.19
CA ARG A 193 -2.00 -28.87 -25.53
C ARG A 193 -2.66 -29.78 -26.57
N LEU A 194 -2.29 -31.06 -26.59
CA LEU A 194 -2.89 -32.03 -27.52
C LEU A 194 -4.42 -32.08 -27.37
N HIS A 195 -4.94 -31.80 -26.18
CA HIS A 195 -6.38 -31.81 -25.92
C HIS A 195 -7.05 -30.43 -25.98
N GLY A 196 -6.35 -29.39 -26.45
CA GLY A 196 -6.93 -28.08 -26.73
C GLY A 196 -7.15 -27.18 -25.50
N TYR A 197 -6.52 -27.45 -24.35
CA TYR A 197 -6.67 -26.61 -23.17
C TYR A 197 -6.21 -25.14 -23.35
N PRO A 198 -5.11 -24.84 -24.06
CA PRO A 198 -4.73 -23.45 -24.34
C PRO A 198 -5.84 -22.67 -25.08
N LEU A 199 -6.58 -23.34 -25.96
CA LEU A 199 -7.71 -22.76 -26.68
C LEU A 199 -8.88 -22.49 -25.71
N LEU A 200 -9.28 -23.51 -24.94
CA LEU A 200 -10.33 -23.41 -23.93
C LEU A 200 -10.06 -22.27 -22.95
N SER A 201 -8.86 -22.23 -22.37
CA SER A 201 -8.47 -21.21 -21.39
C SER A 201 -8.42 -19.79 -21.98
N SER A 202 -8.10 -19.66 -23.27
CA SER A 202 -8.11 -18.37 -23.98
C SER A 202 -9.52 -17.86 -24.23
N VAL A 203 -10.43 -18.74 -24.64
CA VAL A 203 -11.85 -18.38 -24.87
C VAL A 203 -12.52 -18.02 -23.54
N ASP A 204 -12.30 -18.81 -22.50
CA ASP A 204 -12.82 -18.54 -21.16
C ASP A 204 -12.32 -17.18 -20.61
N ARG A 205 -11.02 -16.90 -20.74
CA ARG A 205 -10.46 -15.59 -20.34
C ARG A 205 -11.03 -14.44 -21.16
N TRP A 206 -11.21 -14.63 -22.46
CA TRP A 206 -11.80 -13.63 -23.34
C TRP A 206 -13.26 -13.34 -22.93
N LEU A 207 -14.09 -14.38 -22.71
CA LEU A 207 -15.46 -14.26 -22.23
C LEU A 207 -15.52 -13.52 -20.89
N PHE A 208 -14.69 -13.92 -19.93
CA PHE A 208 -14.58 -13.25 -18.63
C PHE A 208 -14.26 -11.76 -18.79
N THR A 209 -13.33 -11.41 -19.69
CA THR A 209 -12.98 -10.02 -19.98
C THR A 209 -14.17 -9.22 -20.54
N GLN A 210 -15.03 -9.85 -21.34
CA GLN A 210 -16.23 -9.20 -21.90
C GLN A 210 -17.28 -8.88 -20.82
N THR A 211 -17.39 -9.71 -19.76
CA THR A 211 -18.36 -9.48 -18.65
C THR A 211 -18.12 -8.15 -17.93
N GLY A 212 -16.89 -7.63 -17.92
CA GLY A 212 -16.53 -6.44 -17.15
C GLY A 212 -16.31 -6.67 -15.65
N LEU A 213 -16.57 -7.88 -15.11
CA LEU A 213 -16.34 -8.21 -13.70
C LEU A 213 -14.88 -7.98 -13.29
N GLY A 214 -13.93 -8.37 -14.14
CA GLY A 214 -12.49 -8.13 -13.90
C GLY A 214 -12.08 -6.65 -13.87
N ARG A 215 -12.95 -5.73 -14.32
CA ARG A 215 -12.72 -4.27 -14.28
C ARG A 215 -13.35 -3.58 -13.08
N LEU A 216 -14.20 -4.26 -12.29
CA LEU A 216 -14.90 -3.61 -11.16
C LEU A 216 -13.94 -3.14 -10.06
N ASN A 217 -12.83 -3.85 -9.88
CA ASN A 217 -11.79 -3.54 -8.88
C ASN A 217 -10.46 -3.11 -9.50
N ALA A 218 -10.36 -3.07 -10.83
CA ALA A 218 -9.14 -2.64 -11.52
C ALA A 218 -9.19 -1.14 -11.75
N LEU A 219 -8.09 -0.45 -11.47
CA LEU A 219 -7.94 0.98 -11.75
C LEU A 219 -8.25 1.25 -13.23
N SER A 220 -9.27 2.06 -13.47
CA SER A 220 -9.74 2.40 -14.81
C SER A 220 -9.22 3.78 -15.21
N GLN A 221 -9.04 4.00 -16.51
CA GLN A 221 -8.72 5.34 -17.06
C GLN A 221 -9.70 6.41 -16.59
N SER A 222 -10.96 6.04 -16.32
CA SER A 222 -11.97 6.94 -15.76
C SER A 222 -11.66 7.48 -14.36
N ASP A 223 -10.81 6.79 -13.59
CA ASP A 223 -10.48 7.19 -12.22
C ASP A 223 -9.40 8.28 -12.21
N PHE A 224 -8.68 8.45 -13.34
CA PHE A 224 -7.56 9.38 -13.48
C PHE A 224 -7.80 10.46 -14.57
N ASP A 225 -8.68 10.23 -15.54
CA ASP A 225 -9.08 11.24 -16.53
C ASP A 225 -10.27 12.08 -16.02
N SER A 226 -10.10 13.40 -15.94
CA SER A 226 -11.17 14.37 -15.62
C SER A 226 -12.11 14.69 -16.79
N ARG A 227 -12.03 13.93 -17.90
CA ARG A 227 -12.83 14.21 -19.09
C ARG A 227 -14.30 13.88 -18.83
N SER A 228 -15.14 14.89 -19.06
CA SER A 228 -16.60 14.78 -19.09
C SER A 228 -17.03 13.54 -19.87
N ARG A 229 -17.70 12.60 -19.19
CA ARG A 229 -18.37 11.47 -19.83
C ARG A 229 -19.20 12.02 -20.99
N SER A 230 -18.93 11.56 -22.21
CA SER A 230 -19.65 12.05 -23.37
C SER A 230 -21.15 11.75 -23.15
N ARG A 231 -22.05 12.68 -23.46
CA ARG A 231 -23.51 12.47 -23.29
C ARG A 231 -23.99 11.22 -24.03
N LEU A 232 -23.28 10.80 -25.08
CA LEU A 232 -23.54 9.57 -25.83
C LEU A 232 -23.27 8.31 -24.99
N ASP A 233 -22.28 8.33 -24.08
CA ASP A 233 -21.98 7.18 -23.21
C ASP A 233 -23.10 6.94 -22.19
N ALA A 234 -23.80 7.99 -21.77
CA ALA A 234 -24.95 7.89 -20.87
C ALA A 234 -26.16 7.24 -21.57
N ILE A 235 -26.38 7.55 -22.85
CA ILE A 235 -27.50 7.02 -23.65
C ILE A 235 -27.35 5.51 -23.90
N PHE A 236 -26.14 5.02 -24.18
CA PHE A 236 -25.89 3.61 -24.48
C PHE A 236 -25.62 2.73 -23.24
N LYS A 237 -25.47 3.32 -22.05
CA LYS A 237 -25.23 2.61 -20.80
C LYS A 237 -26.20 1.44 -20.51
N PRO A 238 -27.53 1.55 -20.69
CA PRO A 238 -28.44 0.43 -20.41
C PRO A 238 -28.15 -0.78 -21.33
N TRP A 239 -27.90 -0.54 -22.62
CA TRP A 239 -27.49 -1.61 -23.54
C TRP A 239 -26.12 -2.20 -23.17
N ASP A 240 -25.17 -1.39 -22.76
CA ASP A 240 -23.86 -1.88 -22.30
C ASP A 240 -23.96 -2.79 -21.05
N VAL A 241 -24.87 -2.50 -20.12
CA VAL A 241 -25.15 -3.36 -18.96
C VAL A 241 -25.85 -4.64 -19.39
N LEU A 242 -26.80 -4.56 -20.31
CA LEU A 242 -27.49 -5.74 -20.82
C LEU A 242 -26.51 -6.70 -21.53
N VAL A 243 -25.65 -6.18 -22.41
CA VAL A 243 -24.60 -6.95 -23.09
C VAL A 243 -23.65 -7.60 -22.07
N GLN A 244 -23.29 -6.90 -20.98
CA GLN A 244 -22.48 -7.49 -19.89
C GLN A 244 -23.19 -8.67 -19.23
N GLY A 245 -24.48 -8.52 -18.92
CA GLY A 245 -25.30 -9.59 -18.36
C GLY A 245 -25.38 -10.79 -19.29
N THR A 246 -25.49 -10.57 -20.60
CA THR A 246 -25.51 -11.65 -21.58
C THR A 246 -24.16 -12.38 -21.67
N PHE A 247 -23.04 -11.65 -21.72
CA PHE A 247 -21.71 -12.27 -21.66
C PHE A 247 -21.48 -13.02 -20.36
N TYR A 248 -21.99 -12.51 -19.23
CA TYR A 248 -21.91 -13.17 -17.93
C TYR A 248 -22.67 -14.50 -17.94
N LEU A 249 -23.88 -14.54 -18.52
CA LEU A 249 -24.65 -15.77 -18.68
C LEU A 249 -23.89 -16.80 -19.53
N VAL A 250 -23.42 -16.39 -20.71
CA VAL A 250 -22.64 -17.25 -21.62
C VAL A 250 -21.38 -17.76 -20.93
N TYR A 251 -20.65 -16.87 -20.25
CA TYR A 251 -19.48 -17.21 -19.44
C TYR A 251 -19.82 -18.24 -18.37
N ARG A 252 -20.92 -18.09 -17.62
CA ARG A 252 -21.30 -19.07 -16.59
C ARG A 252 -21.62 -20.44 -17.17
N VAL A 253 -22.30 -20.50 -18.31
CA VAL A 253 -22.60 -21.77 -18.99
C VAL A 253 -21.31 -22.45 -19.43
N VAL A 254 -20.44 -21.72 -20.15
CA VAL A 254 -19.15 -22.25 -20.62
C VAL A 254 -18.26 -22.66 -19.44
N SER A 255 -18.17 -21.82 -18.41
CA SER A 255 -17.35 -22.07 -17.21
C SER A 255 -17.83 -23.30 -16.43
N SER A 256 -19.15 -23.48 -16.30
CA SER A 256 -19.74 -24.67 -15.67
C SER A 256 -19.39 -25.96 -16.44
N MET A 257 -19.52 -25.94 -17.77
CA MET A 257 -19.20 -27.11 -18.61
C MET A 257 -17.70 -27.43 -18.66
N THR A 258 -16.84 -26.42 -18.50
CA THR A 258 -15.37 -26.56 -18.56
C THR A 258 -14.70 -26.68 -17.19
N PHE A 259 -15.49 -26.67 -16.10
CA PHE A 259 -15.02 -26.62 -14.72
C PHE A 259 -14.15 -27.83 -14.36
N ASP A 260 -14.64 -29.05 -14.62
CA ASP A 260 -13.93 -30.30 -14.27
C ASP A 260 -12.55 -30.40 -14.96
N VAL A 261 -12.51 -30.04 -16.25
CA VAL A 261 -11.26 -30.01 -17.04
C VAL A 261 -10.28 -28.99 -16.47
N SER A 262 -10.76 -27.78 -16.18
CA SER A 262 -9.93 -26.72 -15.61
C SER A 262 -9.38 -27.11 -14.23
N ARG A 263 -10.22 -27.69 -13.37
CA ARG A 263 -9.83 -28.14 -12.03
C ARG A 263 -8.75 -29.21 -12.07
N LYS A 264 -8.81 -30.15 -13.03
CA LYS A 264 -7.77 -31.17 -13.23
C LYS A 264 -6.43 -30.57 -13.66
N VAL A 265 -6.47 -29.58 -14.56
CA VAL A 265 -5.24 -28.87 -14.96
C VAL A 265 -4.66 -28.08 -13.80
N ASP A 266 -5.50 -27.41 -13.00
CA ASP A 266 -5.06 -26.66 -11.83
C ASP A 266 -4.45 -27.59 -10.76
N MET A 267 -5.07 -28.75 -10.49
CA MET A 267 -4.51 -29.79 -9.59
C MET A 267 -3.19 -30.38 -10.12
N ALA A 268 -3.09 -30.62 -11.43
CA ALA A 268 -1.84 -31.06 -12.05
C ALA A 268 -0.74 -29.99 -11.92
N GLY A 269 -1.11 -28.71 -12.07
CA GLY A 269 -0.21 -27.58 -11.86
C GLY A 269 0.28 -27.46 -10.41
N ASP A 270 -0.58 -27.72 -9.43
CA ASP A 270 -0.20 -27.74 -8.02
C ASP A 270 0.85 -28.82 -7.73
N LEU A 271 0.64 -30.01 -8.29
CA LEU A 271 1.61 -31.10 -8.17
C LEU A 271 2.94 -30.80 -8.88
N LEU A 272 2.90 -30.17 -10.06
CA LEU A 272 4.13 -29.74 -10.76
C LEU A 272 4.87 -28.66 -9.98
N SER A 273 4.14 -27.72 -9.39
CA SER A 273 4.68 -26.71 -8.49
C SER A 273 5.37 -27.34 -7.28
N ALA A 274 4.74 -28.32 -6.65
CA ALA A 274 5.31 -29.07 -5.53
C ALA A 274 6.53 -29.91 -5.91
N ARG A 275 6.53 -30.55 -7.09
CA ARG A 275 7.68 -31.31 -7.58
C ARG A 275 8.89 -30.42 -7.87
N ILE A 276 8.68 -29.17 -8.25
CA ILE A 276 9.76 -28.24 -8.55
C ILE A 276 10.17 -27.45 -7.30
N ALA A 277 9.25 -26.83 -6.60
CA ALA A 277 9.54 -25.98 -5.44
C ALA A 277 9.52 -26.74 -4.11
N GLY A 278 8.89 -27.91 -4.01
CA GLY A 278 8.67 -28.66 -2.77
C GLY A 278 7.29 -28.43 -2.17
N SER A 279 6.74 -29.42 -1.47
CA SER A 279 5.38 -29.35 -0.88
C SER A 279 5.27 -28.30 0.24
N THR A 280 6.32 -28.12 1.05
CA THR A 280 6.35 -27.10 2.12
C THR A 280 6.43 -25.68 1.54
N GLU A 281 7.26 -25.48 0.52
CA GLU A 281 7.37 -24.20 -0.20
C GLU A 281 6.11 -23.89 -1.01
N PHE A 282 5.39 -24.91 -1.49
CA PHE A 282 4.11 -24.69 -2.14
C PHE A 282 3.12 -24.00 -1.19
N ARG A 283 3.00 -24.48 0.06
CA ARG A 283 2.15 -23.85 1.08
C ARG A 283 2.54 -22.39 1.30
N SER A 284 3.83 -22.12 1.57
CA SER A 284 4.33 -20.77 1.82
C SER A 284 4.10 -19.84 0.62
N THR A 285 4.28 -20.35 -0.60
CA THR A 285 4.03 -19.63 -1.85
C THR A 285 2.57 -19.22 -1.98
N GLN A 286 1.60 -20.10 -1.69
CA GLN A 286 0.18 -19.75 -1.79
C GLN A 286 -0.22 -18.63 -0.82
N PHE A 287 0.26 -18.68 0.42
CA PHE A 287 0.05 -17.59 1.38
C PHE A 287 0.70 -16.29 0.90
N ARG A 288 1.92 -16.37 0.35
CA ARG A 288 2.65 -15.20 -0.15
C ARG A 288 1.96 -14.55 -1.35
N LEU A 289 1.49 -15.34 -2.32
CA LEU A 289 0.72 -14.85 -3.46
C LEU A 289 -0.54 -14.12 -3.02
N ARG A 290 -1.24 -14.65 -2.00
CA ARG A 290 -2.44 -14.01 -1.46
C ARG A 290 -2.10 -12.69 -0.76
N SER A 291 -1.05 -12.65 0.07
CA SER A 291 -0.61 -11.38 0.69
C SER A 291 -0.22 -10.33 -0.35
N LEU A 292 0.43 -10.75 -1.44
CA LEU A 292 0.78 -9.85 -2.55
C LEU A 292 -0.47 -9.29 -3.23
N HIS A 293 -1.51 -10.11 -3.46
CA HIS A 293 -2.78 -9.63 -4.00
C HIS A 293 -3.45 -8.55 -3.13
N TYR A 294 -3.42 -8.68 -1.79
CA TYR A 294 -3.90 -7.60 -0.91
C TYR A 294 -2.99 -6.38 -0.94
N GLY A 295 -1.66 -6.59 -0.96
CA GLY A 295 -0.70 -5.52 -1.13
C GLY A 295 -0.96 -4.70 -2.40
N GLN A 296 -1.36 -5.37 -3.49
CA GLN A 296 -1.73 -4.72 -4.75
C GLN A 296 -3.00 -3.88 -4.61
N VAL A 297 -4.02 -4.37 -3.91
CA VAL A 297 -5.27 -3.62 -3.67
C VAL A 297 -4.96 -2.36 -2.86
N ASN A 298 -4.17 -2.45 -1.80
CA ASN A 298 -3.79 -1.31 -0.96
C ASN A 298 -2.88 -0.32 -1.70
N ALA A 299 -1.89 -0.81 -2.45
CA ALA A 299 -1.04 0.02 -3.28
C ALA A 299 -1.84 0.76 -4.36
N ASN A 300 -2.86 0.14 -4.95
CA ASN A 300 -3.77 0.79 -5.89
C ASN A 300 -4.60 1.89 -5.21
N GLN A 301 -5.08 1.68 -3.98
CA GLN A 301 -5.80 2.70 -3.22
C GLN A 301 -4.89 3.88 -2.85
N GLU A 302 -3.68 3.60 -2.39
CA GLU A 302 -2.67 4.63 -2.13
C GLU A 302 -2.33 5.39 -3.42
N LEU A 303 -2.18 4.71 -4.55
CA LEU A 303 -1.89 5.33 -5.85
C LEU A 303 -2.95 6.38 -6.23
N VAL A 304 -4.23 6.10 -5.99
CA VAL A 304 -5.33 7.05 -6.25
C VAL A 304 -5.22 8.28 -5.33
N GLY A 305 -4.92 8.10 -4.05
CA GLY A 305 -4.71 9.21 -3.10
C GLY A 305 -3.46 10.04 -3.43
N SER A 306 -2.37 9.35 -3.73
CA SER A 306 -1.07 9.87 -4.13
C SER A 306 -1.11 10.63 -5.46
N TRP A 307 -1.98 10.21 -6.40
CA TRP A 307 -2.22 10.96 -7.63
C TRP A 307 -2.84 12.34 -7.37
N ARG A 308 -3.83 12.43 -6.45
CA ARG A 308 -4.44 13.72 -6.08
C ARG A 308 -3.42 14.71 -5.51
N THR A 309 -2.44 14.19 -4.76
CA THR A 309 -1.37 14.98 -4.16
C THR A 309 -0.14 15.13 -5.07
N LYS A 310 -0.18 14.59 -6.30
CA LYS A 310 0.90 14.59 -7.31
C LYS A 310 2.21 13.93 -6.84
N LYS A 311 2.13 12.96 -5.93
CA LYS A 311 3.28 12.25 -5.35
C LYS A 311 3.27 10.77 -5.75
N LEU A 312 3.79 10.42 -6.93
CA LEU A 312 3.80 9.03 -7.40
C LEU A 312 5.05 8.26 -6.95
N SER A 313 4.91 6.94 -6.74
CA SER A 313 6.06 6.06 -6.47
C SER A 313 6.85 5.78 -7.76
N ASP A 314 8.18 5.81 -7.69
CA ASP A 314 9.08 5.42 -8.79
C ASP A 314 9.12 3.89 -9.01
N ASN A 315 8.81 3.11 -7.99
CA ASN A 315 8.82 1.65 -8.02
C ASN A 315 7.52 1.12 -7.42
N PHE A 316 6.47 1.10 -8.25
CA PHE A 316 5.16 0.62 -7.84
C PHE A 316 5.19 -0.86 -7.42
N PRO A 317 5.91 -1.76 -8.12
CA PRO A 317 6.04 -3.16 -7.68
C PRO A 317 6.66 -3.35 -6.30
N ALA A 318 7.66 -2.54 -5.91
CA ALA A 318 8.19 -2.59 -4.54
C ALA A 318 7.17 -2.12 -3.51
N LEU A 319 6.40 -1.05 -3.80
CA LEU A 319 5.32 -0.57 -2.94
C LEU A 319 4.26 -1.65 -2.68
N VAL A 320 3.93 -2.46 -3.69
CA VAL A 320 3.02 -3.61 -3.54
C VAL A 320 3.56 -4.63 -2.53
N VAL A 321 4.87 -4.89 -2.54
CA VAL A 321 5.51 -5.83 -1.61
C VAL A 321 5.60 -5.24 -0.21
N ASP A 322 5.91 -3.96 -0.06
CA ASP A 322 5.94 -3.28 1.24
C ASP A 322 4.57 -3.34 1.94
N HIS A 323 3.49 -3.12 1.18
CA HIS A 323 2.12 -3.31 1.68
C HIS A 323 1.83 -4.77 2.01
N ALA A 324 2.30 -5.73 1.19
CA ALA A 324 2.12 -7.14 1.50
C ALA A 324 2.83 -7.53 2.81
N ASP A 325 4.05 -7.04 3.04
CA ASP A 325 4.87 -7.35 4.22
C ASP A 325 4.26 -6.76 5.50
N THR A 326 3.77 -5.52 5.44
CA THR A 326 3.05 -4.90 6.57
C THR A 326 1.74 -5.63 6.91
N LEU A 327 1.05 -6.17 5.91
CA LEU A 327 -0.20 -6.91 6.10
C LEU A 327 0.00 -8.36 6.59
N GLN A 328 1.16 -8.97 6.32
CA GLN A 328 1.40 -10.38 6.66
C GLN A 328 1.29 -10.68 8.17
N LEU A 329 1.61 -9.71 9.02
CA LEU A 329 1.54 -9.86 10.48
C LEU A 329 0.10 -9.76 11.01
N SER A 330 -0.77 -8.97 10.37
CA SER A 330 -2.12 -8.68 10.85
C SER A 330 -3.21 -9.56 10.20
N LEU A 331 -3.02 -9.99 8.95
CA LEU A 331 -4.06 -10.67 8.18
C LEU A 331 -3.94 -12.20 8.11
N ARG A 332 -2.89 -12.81 8.68
CA ARG A 332 -2.68 -14.27 8.56
C ARG A 332 -3.89 -15.12 8.96
N PRO A 333 -4.63 -14.85 10.06
CA PRO A 333 -5.83 -15.60 10.41
C PRO A 333 -6.96 -15.43 9.38
N ARG A 334 -7.19 -14.20 8.91
CA ARG A 334 -8.20 -13.89 7.89
C ARG A 334 -7.89 -14.55 6.54
N LEU A 335 -6.61 -14.58 6.15
CA LEU A 335 -6.16 -15.27 4.94
C LEU A 335 -6.48 -16.76 5.01
N ILE A 336 -6.24 -17.40 6.16
CA ILE A 336 -6.55 -18.81 6.39
C ILE A 336 -8.06 -19.04 6.33
N GLN A 337 -8.85 -18.23 7.04
CA GLN A 337 -10.31 -18.33 7.04
C GLN A 337 -10.89 -18.21 5.62
N GLU A 338 -10.47 -17.20 4.84
CA GLU A 338 -10.97 -17.07 3.48
C GLU A 338 -10.49 -18.22 2.54
N MET A 339 -9.37 -18.87 2.84
CA MET A 339 -8.92 -20.07 2.11
C MET A 339 -9.74 -21.31 2.46
N GLU A 340 -10.35 -21.34 3.64
CA GLU A 340 -11.30 -22.38 4.09
C GLU A 340 -12.72 -22.13 3.53
N GLU A 341 -13.18 -20.88 3.50
CA GLU A 341 -14.53 -20.51 3.03
C GLU A 341 -14.73 -20.62 1.51
N LEU A 342 -13.64 -20.61 0.73
CA LEU A 342 -13.68 -20.69 -0.75
C LEU A 342 -14.18 -22.03 -1.31
N VAL A 343 -14.62 -22.98 -0.47
CA VAL A 343 -15.22 -24.26 -0.87
C VAL A 343 -16.66 -24.04 -1.36
N THR A 344 -16.83 -23.44 -2.55
CA THR A 344 -18.13 -23.42 -3.24
C THR A 344 -18.12 -24.30 -4.48
N PRO A 345 -19.01 -25.31 -4.58
CA PRO A 345 -19.02 -26.27 -5.69
C PRO A 345 -19.44 -25.68 -7.05
N LEU A 346 -19.88 -24.41 -7.09
CA LEU A 346 -20.54 -23.79 -8.24
C LEU A 346 -19.74 -22.66 -8.92
N THR A 347 -18.52 -22.37 -8.43
CA THR A 347 -17.68 -21.32 -9.03
C THR A 347 -16.26 -21.80 -9.29
N ARG A 348 -15.75 -21.49 -10.48
CA ARG A 348 -14.36 -21.71 -10.86
C ARG A 348 -13.47 -20.74 -10.10
N SER A 349 -12.98 -21.15 -8.93
CA SER A 349 -11.89 -20.43 -8.28
C SER A 349 -10.56 -20.96 -8.82
N ARG A 350 -9.83 -20.11 -9.56
CA ARG A 350 -8.43 -20.39 -9.93
C ARG A 350 -7.50 -20.24 -8.72
N ILE A 351 -8.03 -19.75 -7.60
CA ILE A 351 -7.33 -19.59 -6.33
C ILE A 351 -7.22 -20.98 -5.68
N VAL A 352 -6.06 -21.28 -5.12
CA VAL A 352 -5.83 -22.51 -4.37
C VAL A 352 -6.57 -22.42 -3.03
N ASP A 353 -7.46 -23.37 -2.78
CA ASP A 353 -8.14 -23.51 -1.49
C ASP A 353 -7.30 -24.34 -0.51
N LEU A 354 -7.70 -24.38 0.76
CA LEU A 354 -6.97 -25.16 1.75
C LEU A 354 -6.92 -26.66 1.39
N GLY A 355 -7.98 -27.19 0.78
CA GLY A 355 -8.06 -28.60 0.35
C GLY A 355 -7.00 -28.97 -0.69
N ARG A 356 -6.74 -28.12 -1.69
CA ARG A 356 -5.68 -28.32 -2.68
C ARG A 356 -4.28 -28.26 -2.06
N ILE A 357 -4.07 -27.38 -1.07
CA ILE A 357 -2.80 -27.31 -0.31
C ILE A 357 -2.57 -28.61 0.45
N VAL A 358 -3.57 -29.06 1.22
CA VAL A 358 -3.50 -30.30 1.99
C VAL A 358 -3.24 -31.50 1.06
N ASN A 359 -3.90 -31.55 -0.10
CA ASN A 359 -3.67 -32.58 -1.11
C ASN A 359 -2.22 -32.63 -1.63
N VAL A 360 -1.58 -31.47 -1.83
CA VAL A 360 -0.17 -31.39 -2.20
C VAL A 360 0.74 -31.75 -1.04
N GLU A 361 0.42 -31.33 0.18
CA GLU A 361 1.20 -31.65 1.38
C GLU A 361 1.26 -33.15 1.62
N HIS A 362 0.19 -33.90 1.33
CA HIS A 362 0.21 -35.35 1.42
C HIS A 362 1.23 -36.03 0.50
N THR A 363 1.67 -35.37 -0.58
CA THR A 363 2.68 -35.94 -1.50
C THR A 363 4.11 -35.82 -0.99
N GLN A 364 4.38 -34.94 -0.02
CA GLN A 364 5.70 -34.76 0.64
C GLN A 364 6.88 -34.65 -0.35
N GLU A 365 6.72 -33.89 -1.43
CA GLU A 365 7.76 -33.69 -2.45
C GLU A 365 8.86 -32.75 -1.92
N GLU A 366 10.14 -33.13 -2.07
CA GLU A 366 11.29 -32.31 -1.62
C GLU A 366 11.56 -31.09 -2.53
N GLY A 367 11.12 -31.12 -3.78
CA GLY A 367 11.36 -30.08 -4.80
C GLY A 367 12.65 -30.31 -5.60
N ALA A 368 12.60 -30.08 -6.91
CA ALA A 368 13.74 -30.17 -7.83
C ALA A 368 14.63 -28.92 -7.83
N CYS A 369 14.10 -27.74 -7.46
CA CYS A 369 14.80 -26.45 -7.50
C CYS A 369 15.41 -26.10 -6.13
N PHE A 370 16.71 -25.82 -6.12
CA PHE A 370 17.50 -25.48 -4.93
C PHE A 370 18.12 -24.08 -5.00
N LEU A 371 17.68 -23.24 -5.95
CA LEU A 371 18.12 -21.85 -6.03
C LEU A 371 17.65 -21.06 -4.79
N LEU A 372 18.61 -20.62 -3.99
CA LEU A 372 18.40 -19.86 -2.76
C LEU A 372 18.57 -18.35 -3.02
N GLY A 373 17.58 -17.55 -2.60
CA GLY A 373 17.61 -16.10 -2.72
C GLY A 373 16.35 -15.52 -3.36
N ALA A 374 16.24 -14.19 -3.37
CA ALA A 374 15.11 -13.48 -3.95
C ALA A 374 15.07 -13.65 -5.48
N ALA A 375 13.89 -13.78 -6.06
CA ALA A 375 13.76 -13.93 -7.51
C ALA A 375 14.17 -12.66 -8.29
N ILE A 376 14.20 -11.50 -7.63
CA ILE A 376 14.60 -10.22 -8.24
C ILE A 376 16.05 -10.23 -8.76
N SER A 377 16.92 -11.10 -8.23
CA SER A 377 18.31 -11.25 -8.71
C SER A 377 18.43 -11.99 -10.05
N LEU A 378 17.30 -12.48 -10.61
CA LEU A 378 17.23 -12.94 -12.00
C LEU A 378 17.20 -11.78 -13.01
N LEU A 379 17.04 -10.54 -12.53
CA LEU A 379 17.09 -9.35 -13.37
C LEU A 379 18.44 -8.65 -13.28
N ARG A 380 18.99 -8.27 -14.44
CA ARG A 380 20.05 -7.29 -14.57
C ARG A 380 19.46 -5.88 -14.40
N ASP A 381 20.11 -5.07 -13.56
CA ASP A 381 19.69 -3.69 -13.23
C ASP A 381 18.20 -3.57 -12.83
N PRO A 382 17.77 -4.23 -11.74
CA PRO A 382 16.36 -4.30 -11.35
C PRO A 382 15.72 -2.92 -11.20
N ALA A 383 16.46 -1.92 -10.71
CA ALA A 383 15.95 -0.55 -10.57
C ALA A 383 15.49 0.06 -11.91
N LYS A 384 16.24 -0.17 -13.00
CA LYS A 384 15.92 0.38 -14.33
C LYS A 384 14.70 -0.31 -14.92
N VAL A 385 14.63 -1.64 -14.78
CA VAL A 385 13.49 -2.44 -15.24
C VAL A 385 12.23 -2.07 -14.47
N SER A 386 12.30 -1.98 -13.14
CA SER A 386 11.19 -1.60 -12.28
C SER A 386 10.63 -0.23 -12.60
N LYS A 387 11.50 0.75 -12.87
CA LYS A 387 11.07 2.07 -13.33
C LYS A 387 10.35 2.00 -14.68
N ALA A 388 10.89 1.29 -15.66
CA ALA A 388 10.26 1.15 -16.97
C ALA A 388 8.88 0.47 -16.90
N VAL A 389 8.75 -0.59 -16.10
CA VAL A 389 7.48 -1.29 -15.84
C VAL A 389 6.48 -0.37 -15.15
N THR A 390 6.91 0.38 -14.12
CA THR A 390 6.07 1.33 -13.38
C THR A 390 5.54 2.44 -14.30
N LEU A 391 6.39 3.03 -15.13
CA LEU A 391 5.96 4.05 -16.10
C LEU A 391 4.99 3.49 -17.14
N SER A 392 5.20 2.27 -17.61
CA SER A 392 4.26 1.58 -18.52
C SER A 392 2.91 1.36 -17.86
N HIS A 393 2.90 0.96 -16.58
CA HIS A 393 1.68 0.75 -15.80
C HIS A 393 0.91 2.05 -15.58
N TYR A 394 1.58 3.14 -15.19
CA TYR A 394 0.93 4.45 -15.02
C TYR A 394 0.34 4.98 -16.34
N ARG A 395 1.05 4.80 -17.47
CA ARG A 395 0.52 5.13 -18.81
C ARG A 395 -0.71 4.29 -19.15
N HIS A 396 -0.71 3.01 -18.80
CA HIS A 396 -1.86 2.12 -19.02
C HIS A 396 -3.09 2.59 -18.24
N ILE A 397 -2.90 2.95 -16.96
CA ILE A 397 -3.94 3.47 -16.06
C ILE A 397 -4.48 4.82 -16.54
N GLY A 398 -3.77 5.57 -17.39
CA GLY A 398 -4.23 6.82 -17.98
C GLY A 398 -3.51 8.07 -17.48
N ILE A 399 -2.46 7.92 -16.66
CA ILE A 399 -1.63 9.04 -16.20
C ILE A 399 -0.76 9.53 -17.37
N ARG A 400 -0.96 10.79 -17.76
CA ARG A 400 -0.16 11.45 -18.80
C ARG A 400 1.14 12.00 -18.20
N HIS A 401 2.26 11.75 -18.85
CA HIS A 401 3.61 12.15 -18.41
C HIS A 401 3.95 11.74 -16.96
N PRO A 402 3.92 10.44 -16.62
CA PRO A 402 4.24 9.96 -15.27
C PRO A 402 5.67 10.32 -14.83
N ASP A 403 6.59 10.47 -15.79
CA ASP A 403 8.01 10.74 -15.60
C ASP A 403 8.27 12.05 -14.79
N VAL A 404 7.36 13.03 -14.87
CA VAL A 404 7.46 14.33 -14.17
C VAL A 404 7.11 14.20 -12.68
N TYR A 405 6.12 13.37 -12.36
CA TYR A 405 5.57 13.25 -10.99
C TYR A 405 6.30 12.20 -10.15
N ALA A 406 6.88 11.19 -10.80
CA ALA A 406 7.67 10.17 -10.12
C ALA A 406 8.98 10.76 -9.54
N ALA A 407 9.62 11.70 -10.26
CA ALA A 407 10.86 12.35 -9.85
C ALA A 407 10.74 13.34 -8.65
N GLN A 408 9.54 13.86 -8.35
CA GLN A 408 9.34 14.81 -7.24
C GLN A 408 9.54 14.17 -5.86
N LYS A 409 9.35 12.85 -5.71
CA LYS A 409 9.52 12.15 -4.42
C LYS A 409 10.98 11.96 -4.03
N MET A 410 11.89 11.77 -5.01
CA MET A 410 13.33 11.71 -4.73
C MET A 410 13.82 13.04 -4.13
N GLN A 411 13.27 14.16 -4.57
CA GLN A 411 13.56 15.48 -3.97
C GLN A 411 12.89 15.67 -2.60
N SER A 412 11.67 15.16 -2.38
CA SER A 412 10.97 15.35 -1.10
C SER A 412 11.50 14.44 0.02
N ILE A 413 11.86 13.19 -0.28
CA ILE A 413 12.47 12.27 0.71
C ILE A 413 13.88 12.76 1.04
N GLN A 414 14.69 13.10 0.04
CA GLN A 414 16.01 13.69 0.30
C GLN A 414 15.92 15.03 1.04
N LYS A 415 14.90 15.84 0.77
CA LYS A 415 14.65 17.08 1.53
C LYS A 415 14.28 16.78 2.98
N ALA A 416 13.37 15.83 3.23
CA ALA A 416 12.99 15.41 4.57
C ALA A 416 14.17 14.79 5.34
N GLU A 417 15.00 13.96 4.69
CA GLU A 417 16.22 13.40 5.28
C GLU A 417 17.26 14.49 5.58
N ARG A 418 17.44 15.47 4.69
CA ARG A 418 18.31 16.63 4.94
C ARG A 418 17.79 17.50 6.09
N GLU A 419 16.48 17.74 6.16
CA GLU A 419 15.86 18.48 7.27
C GLU A 419 15.96 17.71 8.59
N LYS A 420 15.86 16.38 8.56
CA LYS A 420 16.11 15.52 9.72
C LYS A 420 17.58 15.55 10.15
N ALA A 421 18.53 15.48 9.22
CA ALA A 421 19.95 15.60 9.51
C ALA A 421 20.32 16.96 10.11
N LYS A 422 19.77 18.06 9.57
CA LYS A 422 19.95 19.41 10.11
C LYS A 422 19.42 19.55 11.53
N ARG A 423 18.24 18.98 11.82
CA ARG A 423 17.70 18.95 13.19
C ARG A 423 18.59 18.14 14.12
N HIS A 424 19.04 16.97 13.67
CA HIS A 424 19.93 16.11 14.45
C HIS A 424 21.23 16.84 14.83
N GLN A 425 21.81 17.60 13.90
CA GLN A 425 23.01 18.41 14.14
C GLN A 425 22.79 19.48 15.21
N VAL A 426 21.61 20.12 15.26
CA VAL A 426 21.32 21.18 16.24
C VAL A 426 20.95 20.60 17.60
N PHE A 427 20.08 19.59 17.65
CA PHE A 427 19.57 18.99 18.89
C PHE A 427 20.49 17.91 19.47
N LEU A 428 21.54 17.48 18.74
CA LEU A 428 22.57 16.55 19.20
C LEU A 428 22.00 15.23 19.78
N GLY A 429 20.88 14.76 19.20
CA GLY A 429 20.22 13.52 19.61
C GLY A 429 19.10 13.68 20.65
N LEU A 430 18.91 14.87 21.25
CA LEU A 430 17.81 15.12 22.20
C LEU A 430 16.44 14.84 21.58
N GLU A 431 16.27 15.07 20.28
CA GLU A 431 15.02 14.84 19.56
C GLU A 431 14.59 13.37 19.53
N ARG A 432 15.53 12.43 19.72
CA ARG A 432 15.27 10.98 19.72
C ARG A 432 14.52 10.50 20.96
N SER A 433 14.64 11.24 22.07
CA SER A 433 13.99 10.88 23.34
C SER A 433 12.46 10.97 23.29
N GLY A 434 11.92 11.66 22.28
CA GLY A 434 10.50 12.01 22.21
C GLY A 434 10.06 13.04 23.25
N ARG A 435 10.96 13.53 24.11
CA ARG A 435 10.68 14.59 25.08
C ARG A 435 10.72 15.95 24.42
N ILE A 436 9.96 16.87 25.00
CA ILE A 436 9.82 18.23 24.48
C ILE A 436 10.78 19.12 25.25
N VAL A 437 11.81 19.59 24.54
CA VAL A 437 12.84 20.45 25.10
C VAL A 437 12.27 21.84 25.31
N ARG A 438 12.25 22.29 26.57
CA ARG A 438 11.86 23.65 26.94
C ARG A 438 12.96 24.63 26.52
N VAL A 439 12.57 25.85 26.18
CA VAL A 439 13.48 26.98 25.95
C VAL A 439 13.25 28.02 27.04
N ASP A 440 14.34 28.55 27.62
CA ASP A 440 14.29 29.58 28.66
C ASP A 440 13.85 30.93 28.08
N GLU A 441 13.40 31.84 28.94
CA GLU A 441 12.98 33.20 28.53
C GLU A 441 14.16 33.99 27.95
N PHE A 442 14.17 34.16 26.62
CA PHE A 442 15.26 34.81 25.89
C PHE A 442 15.42 36.31 26.23
N GLU A 443 14.34 36.97 26.70
CA GLU A 443 14.35 38.39 27.06
C GLU A 443 15.32 38.70 28.21
N ARG A 444 15.50 37.75 29.14
CA ARG A 444 16.43 37.93 30.28
C ARG A 444 17.88 38.12 29.84
N TYR A 445 18.26 37.50 28.72
CA TYR A 445 19.62 37.58 28.19
C TYR A 445 19.88 38.87 27.40
N GLN A 446 18.84 39.61 26.99
CA GLN A 446 19.01 40.87 26.26
C GLN A 446 19.69 41.97 27.09
N ALA A 447 19.59 41.89 28.43
CA ALA A 447 20.26 42.83 29.32
C ALA A 447 21.80 42.72 29.29
N ASN A 448 22.33 41.58 28.84
CA ASN A 448 23.76 41.33 28.78
C ASN A 448 24.36 41.82 27.45
N ALA A 449 25.60 42.31 27.50
CA ALA A 449 26.35 42.69 26.31
C ALA A 449 26.46 41.52 25.31
N VAL A 450 26.47 41.84 24.01
CA VAL A 450 26.52 40.84 22.92
C VAL A 450 27.76 39.94 23.04
N GLU A 451 28.91 40.52 23.41
CA GLU A 451 30.17 39.79 23.62
C GLU A 451 30.06 38.72 24.72
N SER A 452 29.47 39.07 25.87
CA SER A 452 29.24 38.14 26.97
C SER A 452 28.32 37.00 26.56
N ARG A 453 27.24 37.31 25.83
CA ARG A 453 26.30 36.30 25.30
C ARG A 453 26.97 35.35 24.32
N LEU A 454 27.86 35.85 23.46
CA LEU A 454 28.61 35.03 22.51
C LEU A 454 29.57 34.06 23.22
N VAL A 455 30.26 34.51 24.28
CA VAL A 455 31.13 33.63 25.08
C VAL A 455 30.31 32.50 25.72
N ASP A 456 29.17 32.83 26.34
CA ASP A 456 28.28 31.84 26.95
C ASP A 456 27.70 30.87 25.90
N TYR A 457 27.30 31.38 24.73
CA TYR A 457 26.81 30.56 23.62
C TYR A 457 27.85 29.55 23.15
N ARG A 458 29.10 29.99 22.97
CA ARG A 458 30.24 29.15 22.56
C ARG A 458 30.55 28.08 23.60
N MET A 459 30.66 28.47 24.87
CA MET A 459 30.92 27.54 25.97
C MET A 459 29.85 26.43 26.06
N LEU A 460 28.57 26.79 25.92
CA LEU A 460 27.48 25.81 25.92
C LEU A 460 27.47 24.94 24.68
N SER A 461 27.84 25.47 23.51
CA SER A 461 27.95 24.71 22.27
C SER A 461 29.03 23.64 22.36
N ASP A 462 30.21 23.99 22.86
CA ASP A 462 31.33 23.04 23.05
C ASP A 462 31.02 21.97 24.08
N LYS A 463 30.36 22.35 25.19
CA LYS A 463 29.95 21.39 26.21
C LYS A 463 28.95 20.36 25.67
N LEU A 464 28.02 20.78 24.81
CA LEU A 464 27.03 19.88 24.22
C LEU A 464 27.64 18.99 23.13
N SER A 465 28.54 19.53 22.30
CA SER A 465 29.19 18.75 21.23
C SER A 465 30.11 17.66 21.78
N GLN A 466 30.84 17.93 22.87
CA GLN A 466 31.68 16.93 23.55
C GLN A 466 30.87 15.74 24.11
N SER A 467 29.59 15.96 24.45
CA SER A 467 28.71 14.95 25.05
C SER A 467 27.68 14.37 24.07
N GLU A 468 27.80 14.61 22.75
CA GLU A 468 26.81 14.18 21.74
C GLU A 468 26.47 12.68 21.83
N SER A 469 27.49 11.81 21.92
CA SER A 469 27.29 10.36 22.00
C SER A 469 26.56 9.92 23.27
N GLU A 470 26.84 10.59 24.39
CA GLU A 470 26.17 10.31 25.67
C GLU A 470 24.71 10.75 25.61
N ILE A 471 24.44 11.95 25.07
CA ILE A 471 23.09 12.48 24.89
C ILE A 471 22.25 11.53 24.02
N ALA A 472 22.81 11.09 22.88
CA ALA A 472 22.13 10.16 21.98
C ALA A 472 21.79 8.82 22.68
N HIS A 473 22.74 8.25 23.43
CA HIS A 473 22.50 7.02 24.18
C HIS A 473 21.42 7.17 25.26
N LEU A 474 21.49 8.25 26.05
CA LEU A 474 20.48 8.55 27.07
C LEU A 474 19.08 8.76 26.45
N ALA A 475 19.01 9.47 25.33
CA ALA A 475 17.76 9.71 24.61
C ALA A 475 17.14 8.42 24.05
N ASP A 476 17.95 7.57 23.40
CA ASP A 476 17.48 6.29 22.88
C ASP A 476 17.04 5.33 24.00
N ALA A 477 17.76 5.30 25.13
CA ALA A 477 17.37 4.52 26.30
C ALA A 477 16.03 4.99 26.90
N VAL A 478 15.83 6.30 27.09
CA VAL A 478 14.56 6.84 27.61
C VAL A 478 13.38 6.44 26.73
N ARG A 479 13.54 6.50 25.40
CA ARG A 479 12.51 6.08 24.43
C ARG A 479 12.24 4.58 24.50
N GLU A 480 13.28 3.76 24.62
CA GLU A 480 13.14 2.31 24.75
C GLU A 480 12.38 1.91 26.02
N PHE A 481 12.73 2.52 27.16
CA PHE A 481 12.01 2.31 28.42
C PHE A 481 10.54 2.75 28.32
N GLU A 482 10.25 3.87 27.64
CA GLU A 482 8.88 4.32 27.41
C GLU A 482 8.09 3.29 26.58
N PHE A 483 8.69 2.74 25.52
CA PHE A 483 8.07 1.70 24.70
C PHE A 483 7.78 0.43 25.50
N ARG A 484 8.76 -0.07 26.27
CA ARG A 484 8.60 -1.27 27.11
C ARG A 484 7.54 -1.05 28.20
N LYS A 485 7.53 0.12 28.84
CA LYS A 485 6.53 0.52 29.83
C LYS A 485 5.11 0.47 29.25
N ASN A 486 4.90 1.00 28.04
CA ASN A 486 3.60 1.01 27.38
C ASN A 486 3.15 -0.40 26.94
N LEU A 487 4.10 -1.25 26.51
CA LEU A 487 3.81 -2.65 26.20
C LEU A 487 3.36 -3.43 27.43
N LEU A 488 4.04 -3.28 28.58
CA LEU A 488 3.63 -3.91 29.83
C LEU A 488 2.28 -3.38 30.33
N HIS A 489 2.03 -2.07 30.20
CA HIS A 489 0.73 -1.48 30.55
C HIS A 489 -0.40 -2.09 29.72
N THR A 490 -0.18 -2.26 28.41
CA THR A 490 -1.14 -2.93 27.51
C THR A 490 -1.34 -4.39 27.90
N ARG A 491 -0.26 -5.12 28.18
CA ARG A 491 -0.36 -6.52 28.62
C ARG A 491 -1.13 -6.65 29.93
N LYS A 492 -0.84 -5.82 30.93
CA LYS A 492 -1.56 -5.81 32.22
C LYS A 492 -3.06 -5.61 31.99
N ALA A 493 -3.45 -4.64 31.17
CA ALA A 493 -4.86 -4.38 30.87
C ALA A 493 -5.56 -5.56 30.18
N LEU A 494 -4.86 -6.33 29.33
CA LEU A 494 -5.41 -7.51 28.68
C LEU A 494 -5.54 -8.70 29.64
N GLU A 495 -4.53 -8.95 30.48
CA GLU A 495 -4.59 -10.02 31.49
C GLU A 495 -5.67 -9.75 32.57
N GLU A 496 -5.90 -8.49 32.93
CA GLU A 496 -7.04 -8.09 33.78
C GLU A 496 -8.40 -8.46 33.16
N CYS A 497 -8.51 -8.46 31.82
CA CYS A 497 -9.74 -8.86 31.13
C CYS A 497 -9.93 -10.39 31.05
N ARG A 498 -8.87 -11.16 31.30
CA ARG A 498 -8.83 -12.63 31.17
C ARG A 498 -8.97 -13.36 32.51
N ASP A 499 -9.29 -12.64 33.60
CA ASP A 499 -9.34 -13.16 34.97
C ASP A 499 -8.06 -13.91 35.38
N ALA A 500 -6.90 -13.38 34.97
CA ALA A 500 -5.60 -13.99 35.27
C ALA A 500 -5.29 -14.05 36.78
N ASP A 501 -4.48 -15.04 37.18
CA ASP A 501 -4.07 -15.24 38.57
C ASP A 501 -3.45 -13.96 39.18
N GLY A 502 -3.80 -13.66 40.43
CA GLY A 502 -3.34 -12.46 41.13
C GLY A 502 -1.82 -12.35 41.28
N GLU A 503 -1.07 -13.45 41.18
CA GLU A 503 0.39 -13.44 41.13
C GLU A 503 0.93 -12.85 39.83
N VAL A 504 0.34 -13.21 38.68
CA VAL A 504 0.76 -12.70 37.35
C VAL A 504 0.56 -11.19 37.25
N LEU A 505 -0.57 -10.68 37.76
CA LEU A 505 -0.86 -9.25 37.77
C LEU A 505 0.12 -8.47 38.67
N ARG A 506 0.48 -9.03 39.84
CA ARG A 506 1.49 -8.44 40.73
C ARG A 506 2.87 -8.43 40.09
N ASP A 507 3.27 -9.50 39.43
CA ASP A 507 4.56 -9.58 38.75
C ASP A 507 4.65 -8.56 37.61
N LEU A 508 3.60 -8.41 36.81
CA LEU A 508 3.53 -7.39 35.77
C LEU A 508 3.58 -5.97 36.36
N GLU A 509 2.92 -5.74 37.49
CA GLU A 509 2.96 -4.44 38.18
C GLU A 509 4.34 -4.12 38.75
N VAL A 510 5.03 -5.09 39.36
CA VAL A 510 6.41 -4.91 39.83
C VAL A 510 7.35 -4.63 38.66
N GLN A 511 7.21 -5.36 37.54
CA GLN A 511 8.00 -5.08 36.32
C GLN A 511 7.71 -3.69 35.76
N TRP A 512 6.45 -3.25 35.76
CA TRP A 512 6.08 -1.92 35.30
C TRP A 512 6.66 -0.81 36.21
N LEU A 513 6.58 -0.97 37.53
CA LEU A 513 7.12 -0.02 38.50
C LEU A 513 8.66 0.06 38.46
N THR A 514 9.34 -1.07 38.26
CA THR A 514 10.80 -1.11 38.11
C THR A 514 11.25 -0.37 36.85
N LEU A 515 10.57 -0.58 35.70
CA LEU A 515 10.86 0.20 34.49
C LEU A 515 10.64 1.70 34.67
N ILE A 516 9.62 2.13 35.43
CA ILE A 516 9.40 3.55 35.73
C ILE A 516 10.56 4.13 36.53
N LYS A 517 11.03 3.39 37.54
CA LYS A 517 12.17 3.78 38.36
C LYS A 517 13.43 3.91 37.50
N ASP A 518 13.75 2.89 36.72
CA ASP A 518 14.94 2.89 35.86
C ASP A 518 14.87 4.04 34.84
N GLN A 519 13.70 4.26 34.23
CA GLN A 519 13.48 5.37 33.31
C GLN A 519 13.71 6.73 33.99
N SER A 520 13.33 6.88 35.26
CA SER A 520 13.50 8.13 35.99
C SER A 520 14.97 8.50 36.18
N ASP A 521 15.85 7.51 36.36
CA ASP A 521 17.30 7.71 36.48
C ASP A 521 17.88 8.26 35.17
N TYR A 522 17.52 7.67 34.02
CA TYR A 522 17.96 8.17 32.71
C TYR A 522 17.37 9.55 32.39
N LYS A 523 16.09 9.79 32.73
CA LYS A 523 15.45 11.11 32.60
C LYS A 523 16.17 12.18 33.42
N SER A 524 16.60 11.86 34.64
CA SER A 524 17.31 12.81 35.51
C SER A 524 18.66 13.25 34.93
N ARG A 525 19.40 12.31 34.35
CA ARG A 525 20.68 12.60 33.66
C ARG A 525 20.46 13.42 32.39
N LEU A 526 19.45 13.07 31.60
CA LEU A 526 19.10 13.80 30.37
C LEU A 526 18.66 15.24 30.65
N ALA A 527 17.96 15.49 31.76
CA ALA A 527 17.45 16.81 32.13
C ALA A 527 18.56 17.87 32.30
N ALA A 528 19.77 17.47 32.71
CA ALA A 528 20.91 18.38 32.81
C ALA A 528 21.34 18.90 31.42
N PHE A 529 21.34 18.03 30.41
CA PHE A 529 21.63 18.40 29.02
C PHE A 529 20.48 19.18 28.38
N GLU A 530 19.22 18.82 28.65
CA GLU A 530 18.04 19.59 28.24
C GLU A 530 18.12 21.04 28.75
N THR A 531 18.58 21.24 30.00
CA THR A 531 18.77 22.58 30.58
C THR A 531 19.89 23.36 29.90
N CYS A 532 21.01 22.70 29.57
CA CYS A 532 22.11 23.35 28.84
C CYS A 532 21.67 23.77 27.43
N PHE A 533 20.93 22.91 26.72
CA PHE A 533 20.37 23.24 25.41
C PHE A 533 19.31 24.35 25.49
N SER A 534 18.43 24.32 26.51
CA SER A 534 17.43 25.39 26.77
C SER A 534 18.09 26.77 26.84
N ARG A 535 19.18 26.87 27.62
CA ARG A 535 19.96 28.09 27.77
C ARG A 535 20.65 28.50 26.47
N LYS A 536 21.27 27.56 25.76
CA LYS A 536 21.90 27.80 24.45
C LYS A 536 20.88 28.38 23.46
N ALA A 537 19.70 27.76 23.37
CA ALA A 537 18.64 28.22 22.48
C ALA A 537 18.12 29.61 22.86
N ALA A 538 17.92 29.90 24.15
CA ALA A 538 17.48 31.22 24.62
C ALA A 538 18.50 32.33 24.30
N ILE A 539 19.79 32.06 24.51
CA ILE A 539 20.87 33.00 24.14
C ILE A 539 20.90 33.21 22.62
N ALA A 540 20.78 32.14 21.84
CA ALA A 540 20.72 32.22 20.37
C ALA A 540 19.56 33.09 19.87
N LEU A 541 18.36 32.91 20.44
CA LEU A 541 17.19 33.75 20.12
C LEU A 541 17.45 35.23 20.46
N SER A 542 18.12 35.50 21.58
CA SER A 542 18.49 36.89 21.94
C SER A 542 19.50 37.49 20.95
N LEU A 543 20.49 36.73 20.50
CA LEU A 543 21.51 37.16 19.54
C LEU A 543 20.92 37.36 18.14
N ALA A 544 19.94 36.53 17.75
CA ALA A 544 19.21 36.63 16.50
C ALA A 544 18.43 37.95 16.37
N LEU A 545 17.92 38.50 17.48
CA LEU A 545 17.18 39.77 17.47
C LEU A 545 18.07 40.98 17.19
N ASP A 546 19.35 40.91 17.58
CA ASP A 546 20.30 42.01 17.45
C ASP A 546 21.12 41.94 16.14
N SER A 547 21.09 40.81 15.42
CA SER A 547 21.82 40.60 14.16
C SER A 547 21.01 41.00 12.92
N ALA A 548 21.51 41.97 12.14
CA ALA A 548 20.91 42.37 10.86
C ALA A 548 20.97 41.25 9.80
N VAL A 549 22.00 40.42 9.83
CA VAL A 549 22.18 39.29 8.89
C VAL A 549 21.09 38.25 9.07
N VAL A 550 20.72 37.95 10.33
CA VAL A 550 19.66 36.99 10.65
C VAL A 550 18.28 37.54 10.24
N GLN A 551 18.06 38.84 10.39
CA GLN A 551 16.83 39.52 9.95
C GLN A 551 16.64 39.41 8.42
N GLU A 552 17.72 39.61 7.66
CA GLU A 552 17.70 39.46 6.19
C GLU A 552 17.48 38.00 5.76
N GLN A 553 18.16 37.05 6.39
CA GLN A 553 18.02 35.61 6.09
C GLN A 553 16.62 35.08 6.37
N LEU A 554 15.99 35.54 7.45
CA LEU A 554 14.63 35.14 7.83
C LEU A 554 13.54 35.96 7.14
N GLN A 555 13.92 37.06 6.44
CA GLN A 555 13.02 37.99 5.78
C GLN A 555 11.96 38.60 6.72
N MET A 556 12.36 38.92 7.95
CA MET A 556 11.46 39.42 8.99
C MET A 556 12.01 40.68 9.64
N SER A 557 11.14 41.64 9.93
CA SER A 557 11.52 42.80 10.74
C SER A 557 11.81 42.40 12.19
N ARG A 558 12.56 43.23 12.93
CA ARG A 558 12.88 42.99 14.34
C ARG A 558 11.64 42.74 15.21
N HIS A 559 10.56 43.52 15.00
CA HIS A 559 9.32 43.37 15.76
C HIS A 559 8.59 42.06 15.41
N GLU A 560 8.58 41.66 14.14
CA GLU A 560 8.00 40.38 13.71
C GLU A 560 8.79 39.20 14.27
N LEU A 561 10.12 39.28 14.31
CA LEU A 561 10.99 38.27 14.91
C LEU A 561 10.73 38.11 16.40
N GLN A 562 10.64 39.20 17.15
CA GLN A 562 10.34 39.15 18.58
C GLN A 562 8.98 38.51 18.85
N SER A 563 7.94 38.92 18.10
CA SER A 563 6.60 38.32 18.21
C SER A 563 6.58 36.83 17.83
N HIS A 564 7.37 36.43 16.83
CA HIS A 564 7.46 35.05 16.40
C HIS A 564 8.21 34.17 17.41
N PHE A 565 9.32 34.64 17.95
CA PHE A 565 10.08 33.93 18.99
C PHE A 565 9.27 33.75 20.27
N ALA A 566 8.54 34.78 20.70
CA ALA A 566 7.62 34.67 21.83
C ALA A 566 6.59 33.54 21.60
N ARG A 567 5.95 33.50 20.43
CA ARG A 567 4.98 32.44 20.08
C ARG A 567 5.61 31.04 20.05
N VAL A 568 6.81 30.88 19.51
CA VAL A 568 7.52 29.59 19.46
C VAL A 568 7.87 29.11 20.88
N VAL A 569 8.37 30.00 21.75
CA VAL A 569 8.70 29.68 23.15
C VAL A 569 7.45 29.35 23.96
N ASP A 570 6.35 30.06 23.73
CA ASP A 570 5.05 29.76 24.35
C ASP A 570 4.54 28.38 23.92
N ALA A 571 4.65 28.04 22.63
CA ALA A 571 4.24 26.75 22.10
C ALA A 571 5.07 25.58 22.64
N LEU A 572 6.39 25.73 22.79
CA LEU A 572 7.25 24.74 23.45
C LEU A 572 6.90 24.59 24.93
N SER A 573 6.67 25.70 25.63
CA SER A 573 6.28 25.69 27.04
C SER A 573 4.92 25.00 27.24
N PHE A 574 3.99 25.24 26.33
CA PHE A 574 2.71 24.56 26.24
C PHE A 574 2.86 23.04 26.05
N LEU A 575 3.63 22.66 25.03
CA LEU A 575 3.88 21.26 24.69
C LEU A 575 4.56 20.53 25.86
N HIS A 576 5.52 21.18 26.52
CA HIS A 576 6.19 20.65 27.70
C HIS A 576 5.23 20.46 28.90
N ARG A 577 4.35 21.42 29.18
CA ARG A 577 3.34 21.32 30.26
C ARG A 577 2.32 20.20 30.00
N SER A 578 1.95 20.00 28.74
CA SER A 578 0.98 18.98 28.33
C SER A 578 1.60 17.60 28.07
N PHE A 579 2.93 17.47 28.12
CA PHE A 579 3.65 16.26 27.73
C PHE A 579 3.15 14.99 28.43
N GLU A 580 2.96 15.01 29.75
CA GLU A 580 2.48 13.84 30.51
C GLU A 580 1.03 13.46 30.14
N SER A 581 0.19 14.43 29.78
CA SER A 581 -1.16 14.16 29.26
C SER A 581 -1.12 13.57 27.85
N ILE A 582 -0.20 14.03 26.99
CA ILE A 582 0.02 13.45 25.66
C ILE A 582 0.51 11.99 25.78
N GLN A 583 1.44 11.71 26.70
CA GLN A 583 1.92 10.35 26.94
C GLN A 583 0.84 9.42 27.49
N ARG A 584 0.02 9.91 28.43
CA ARG A 584 -1.15 9.16 28.93
C ARG A 584 -2.15 8.87 27.81
N LEU A 585 -2.52 9.88 27.02
CA LEU A 585 -3.41 9.70 25.87
C LEU A 585 -2.86 8.66 24.89
N ARG A 586 -1.56 8.69 24.60
CA ARG A 586 -0.88 7.71 23.74
C ARG A 586 -0.95 6.29 24.30
N SER A 587 -0.64 6.13 25.59
CA SER A 587 -0.74 4.84 26.29
C SER A 587 -2.17 4.31 26.25
N TYR A 588 -3.18 5.13 26.60
CA TYR A 588 -4.58 4.74 26.57
C TYR A 588 -5.07 4.39 25.17
N THR A 589 -4.62 5.12 24.15
CA THR A 589 -4.94 4.84 22.74
C THR A 589 -4.40 3.47 22.31
N GLN A 590 -3.17 3.11 22.73
CA GLN A 590 -2.58 1.80 22.47
C GLN A 590 -3.35 0.67 23.16
N VAL A 591 -3.72 0.86 24.43
CA VAL A 591 -4.51 -0.13 25.18
C VAL A 591 -5.89 -0.32 24.55
N LEU A 592 -6.62 0.77 24.30
CA LEU A 592 -7.94 0.70 23.68
C LEU A 592 -7.89 0.08 22.29
N GLY A 593 -6.84 0.41 21.51
CA GLY A 593 -6.62 -0.19 20.20
C GLY A 593 -6.51 -1.72 20.26
N GLN A 594 -5.76 -2.27 21.23
CA GLN A 594 -5.66 -3.73 21.37
C GLN A 594 -6.93 -4.38 21.91
N ILE A 595 -7.63 -3.74 22.86
CA ILE A 595 -8.92 -4.23 23.35
C ILE A 595 -9.94 -4.32 22.20
N LEU A 596 -9.99 -3.31 21.32
CA LEU A 596 -10.89 -3.31 20.16
C LEU A 596 -10.55 -4.44 19.16
N VAL A 597 -9.27 -4.76 18.99
CA VAL A 597 -8.83 -5.90 18.16
C VAL A 597 -9.28 -7.22 18.77
N GLU A 598 -9.14 -7.41 20.09
CA GLU A 598 -9.62 -8.62 20.77
C GLU A 598 -11.15 -8.75 20.69
N ILE A 599 -11.89 -7.67 20.94
CA ILE A 599 -13.36 -7.63 20.78
C ILE A 599 -13.79 -8.01 19.35
N GLY A 600 -13.08 -7.52 18.33
CA GLY A 600 -13.36 -7.85 16.93
C GLY A 600 -13.01 -9.29 16.53
N SER A 601 -12.15 -9.96 17.30
CA SER A 601 -11.69 -11.33 17.04
C SER A 601 -12.53 -12.42 17.73
N ASP A 602 -13.21 -12.07 18.83
CA ASP A 602 -13.98 -13.02 19.64
C ASP A 602 -15.44 -13.14 19.16
N MET A 603 -15.89 -14.36 18.81
CA MET A 603 -17.29 -14.62 18.42
C MET A 603 -18.29 -14.42 19.58
N LYS A 604 -17.82 -14.46 20.83
CA LYS A 604 -18.59 -14.16 22.03
C LYS A 604 -17.95 -12.96 22.71
N VAL A 605 -18.61 -11.81 22.63
CA VAL A 605 -18.13 -10.57 23.25
C VAL A 605 -17.98 -10.79 24.76
N ASN A 606 -16.74 -10.87 25.26
CA ASN A 606 -16.47 -10.97 26.69
C ASN A 606 -16.93 -9.66 27.37
N PRO A 607 -17.84 -9.71 28.37
CA PRO A 607 -18.34 -8.51 29.04
C PRO A 607 -17.22 -7.68 29.71
N GLY A 608 -16.14 -8.32 30.17
CA GLY A 608 -14.99 -7.64 30.76
C GLY A 608 -14.25 -6.73 29.76
N LEU A 609 -14.09 -7.17 28.51
CA LEU A 609 -13.47 -6.37 27.45
C LEU A 609 -14.32 -5.14 27.09
N VAL A 610 -15.65 -5.27 27.10
CA VAL A 610 -16.57 -4.15 26.84
C VAL A 610 -16.54 -3.13 27.97
N GLU A 611 -16.52 -3.58 29.23
CA GLU A 611 -16.39 -2.68 30.38
C GLU A 611 -15.05 -1.93 30.34
N MET A 612 -13.96 -2.64 30.04
CA MET A 612 -12.63 -2.05 29.96
C MET A 612 -12.49 -1.09 28.77
N SER A 613 -13.09 -1.37 27.61
CA SER A 613 -13.09 -0.42 26.48
C SER A 613 -13.83 0.89 26.83
N ASN A 614 -14.98 0.80 27.51
CA ASN A 614 -15.70 1.96 28.01
C ASN A 614 -14.92 2.75 29.07
N ARG A 615 -14.17 2.04 29.94
CA ARG A 615 -13.31 2.65 30.96
C ARG A 615 -12.18 3.44 30.32
N TYR A 616 -11.48 2.86 29.34
CA TYR A 616 -10.41 3.55 28.61
C TYR A 616 -10.94 4.69 27.73
N GLN A 617 -12.13 4.56 27.15
CA GLN A 617 -12.79 5.67 26.48
C GLN A 617 -12.97 6.87 27.42
N ARG A 618 -13.42 6.65 28.66
CA ARG A 618 -13.55 7.74 29.66
C ARG A 618 -12.20 8.37 29.99
N TYR A 619 -11.15 7.57 30.19
CA TYR A 619 -9.80 8.08 30.43
C TYR A 619 -9.28 8.94 29.28
N MET A 620 -9.49 8.49 28.04
CA MET A 620 -9.10 9.24 26.85
C MET A 620 -9.89 10.55 26.71
N MET A 621 -11.20 10.54 27.00
CA MET A 621 -12.02 11.75 26.98
C MET A 621 -11.55 12.79 28.01
N ILE A 622 -11.12 12.37 29.19
CA ILE A 622 -10.57 13.27 30.21
C ILE A 622 -9.28 13.94 29.70
N GLU A 623 -8.36 13.16 29.13
CA GLU A 623 -7.11 13.72 28.59
C GLU A 623 -7.36 14.61 27.35
N LEU A 624 -8.30 14.24 26.49
CA LEU A 624 -8.69 15.08 25.33
C LEU A 624 -9.31 16.40 25.77
N ASP A 625 -10.21 16.41 26.76
CA ASP A 625 -10.79 17.65 27.30
C ASP A 625 -9.71 18.52 27.95
N ALA A 626 -8.80 17.92 28.72
CA ALA A 626 -7.67 18.62 29.30
C ALA A 626 -6.80 19.26 28.21
N LEU A 627 -6.43 18.51 27.17
CA LEU A 627 -5.64 19.05 26.05
C LEU A 627 -6.38 20.16 25.30
N ASN A 628 -7.68 20.01 25.04
CA ASN A 628 -8.48 21.00 24.32
C ASN A 628 -8.54 22.35 25.07
N ARG A 629 -8.66 22.32 26.41
CA ARG A 629 -8.60 23.53 27.24
C ARG A 629 -7.26 24.24 27.12
N VAL A 630 -6.16 23.49 27.09
CA VAL A 630 -4.83 24.08 26.99
C VAL A 630 -4.57 24.54 25.53
N PHE A 631 -5.06 23.84 24.51
CA PHE A 631 -4.94 24.24 23.10
C PHE A 631 -5.62 25.59 22.80
N ALA A 632 -6.75 25.88 23.46
CA ALA A 632 -7.48 27.13 23.30
C ALA A 632 -6.71 28.35 23.87
N GLY A 633 -5.72 28.13 24.75
CA GLY A 633 -4.98 29.21 25.41
C GLY A 633 -3.68 29.62 24.71
N VAL A 634 -3.31 28.98 23.60
CA VAL A 634 -1.99 29.15 22.98
C VAL A 634 -2.14 29.59 21.53
N ASN A 635 -1.51 30.71 21.18
CA ASN A 635 -1.48 31.22 19.82
C ASN A 635 -0.67 30.30 18.92
N TYR A 636 -1.14 30.07 17.70
CA TYR A 636 -0.46 29.20 16.76
C TYR A 636 0.86 29.84 16.25
N PRO A 637 2.03 29.25 16.51
CA PRO A 637 3.32 29.88 16.23
C PRO A 637 3.72 29.85 14.74
N LEU A 638 3.10 28.97 13.96
CA LEU A 638 3.41 28.75 12.55
C LEU A 638 2.49 29.56 11.61
N GLY A 639 1.53 30.31 12.16
CA GLY A 639 0.65 31.21 11.42
C GLY A 639 1.37 32.52 11.08
N GLY A 640 1.70 32.70 9.80
CA GLY A 640 2.31 33.93 9.31
C GLY A 640 2.79 33.92 7.86
N PHE A 641 3.15 32.77 7.28
CA PHE A 641 3.64 32.72 5.89
C PHE A 641 3.20 31.42 5.22
N ASN A 642 2.22 31.53 4.29
CA ASN A 642 1.69 30.50 3.37
C ASN A 642 0.37 29.76 3.69
N PHE A 643 -0.60 30.39 4.36
CA PHE A 643 -2.02 30.00 4.19
C PHE A 643 -2.68 30.87 3.09
N ARG A 644 -2.29 30.64 1.83
CA ARG A 644 -3.07 31.05 0.64
C ARG A 644 -3.48 29.80 -0.11
N GLY A 645 -4.40 29.05 0.49
CA GLY A 645 -5.00 27.87 -0.11
C GLY A 645 -6.33 27.59 0.57
N ALA A 646 -7.42 27.79 -0.17
CA ALA A 646 -8.80 27.41 0.13
C ALA A 646 -9.48 28.11 1.32
N GLY A 647 -10.23 29.17 0.99
CA GLY A 647 -11.54 29.47 1.55
C GLY A 647 -11.72 29.49 3.06
N ALA A 648 -11.34 30.58 3.71
CA ALA A 648 -11.92 30.97 5.01
C ALA A 648 -12.55 32.36 4.87
N SER A 649 -13.88 32.37 4.92
CA SER A 649 -14.72 33.55 5.04
C SER A 649 -14.38 34.31 6.32
N SER A 650 -14.15 35.62 6.17
CA SER A 650 -14.32 36.70 7.16
C SER A 650 -14.64 36.30 8.62
N ARG A 651 -13.64 35.80 9.34
CA ARG A 651 -13.54 36.09 10.77
C ARG A 651 -12.39 37.07 10.94
N GLU A 652 -12.74 38.21 11.52
CA GLU A 652 -11.88 39.32 11.86
C GLU A 652 -10.53 38.84 12.39
N SER A 653 -9.45 39.48 11.94
CA SER A 653 -8.08 39.62 12.46
C SER A 653 -7.74 39.10 13.88
N GLY A 654 -8.13 37.86 14.20
CA GLY A 654 -7.81 37.15 15.43
C GLY A 654 -6.81 36.06 15.11
N MET A 655 -5.70 36.03 15.83
CA MET A 655 -4.70 34.98 15.70
C MET A 655 -5.35 33.63 16.03
N LEU A 656 -5.21 32.65 15.11
CA LEU A 656 -5.70 31.29 15.35
C LEU A 656 -4.97 30.68 16.55
N THR A 657 -5.72 30.03 17.42
CA THR A 657 -5.14 29.22 18.50
C THR A 657 -4.72 27.85 17.98
N VAL A 658 -3.85 27.15 18.70
CA VAL A 658 -3.51 25.75 18.39
C VAL A 658 -4.78 24.89 18.35
N GLY A 659 -5.76 25.19 19.22
CA GLY A 659 -7.03 24.46 19.28
C GLY A 659 -7.91 24.65 18.04
N ASP A 660 -7.91 25.84 17.47
CA ASP A 660 -8.66 26.10 16.24
C ASP A 660 -8.06 25.32 15.06
N VAL A 661 -6.74 25.30 14.94
CA VAL A 661 -6.04 24.53 13.89
C VAL A 661 -6.23 23.02 14.06
N VAL A 662 -6.19 22.51 15.31
CA VAL A 662 -6.48 21.09 15.58
C VAL A 662 -7.89 20.71 15.13
N ARG A 663 -8.90 21.57 15.31
CA ARG A 663 -10.27 21.33 14.84
C ARG A 663 -10.40 21.35 13.32
N GLU A 664 -9.58 22.14 12.63
CA GLU A 664 -9.56 22.17 11.16
C GLU A 664 -8.85 20.95 10.55
N GLU A 665 -7.76 20.50 11.16
CA GLU A 665 -6.91 19.41 10.64
C GLU A 665 -7.38 18.01 11.07
N VAL A 666 -8.02 17.87 12.25
CA VAL A 666 -8.51 16.58 12.75
C VAL A 666 -10.01 16.45 12.43
N PRO A 667 -10.39 15.59 11.46
CA PRO A 667 -11.79 15.40 11.10
C PRO A 667 -12.58 14.77 12.24
N ASP A 668 -13.83 15.21 12.40
CA ASP A 668 -14.81 14.67 13.35
C ASP A 668 -14.33 14.67 14.82
N LEU A 669 -13.56 15.67 15.25
CA LEU A 669 -13.08 15.81 16.64
C LEU A 669 -14.23 15.70 17.67
N ASP A 670 -15.39 16.26 17.34
CA ASP A 670 -16.60 16.23 18.19
C ASP A 670 -17.22 14.83 18.34
N SER A 671 -16.87 13.88 17.45
CA SER A 671 -17.38 12.50 17.48
C SER A 671 -16.70 11.61 18.52
N ALA A 672 -15.66 12.09 19.20
CA ALA A 672 -14.86 11.29 20.16
C ALA A 672 -15.70 10.66 21.28
N GLY A 673 -16.82 11.28 21.67
CA GLY A 673 -17.71 10.76 22.71
C GLY A 673 -18.71 9.69 22.25
N SER A 674 -18.87 9.46 20.94
CA SER A 674 -19.96 8.63 20.39
C SER A 674 -19.77 7.13 20.64
N CYS A 675 -18.58 6.60 20.37
CA CYS A 675 -18.22 5.20 20.60
C CYS A 675 -16.72 5.05 20.89
N PRO A 676 -16.28 3.94 21.52
CA PRO A 676 -14.87 3.68 21.78
C PRO A 676 -14.01 3.68 20.51
N GLU A 677 -14.53 3.18 19.39
CA GLU A 677 -13.85 3.18 18.09
C GLU A 677 -13.64 4.61 17.54
N ALA A 678 -14.64 5.48 17.67
CA ALA A 678 -14.50 6.89 17.28
C ALA A 678 -13.51 7.61 18.20
N CYS A 679 -13.56 7.36 19.52
CA CYS A 679 -12.61 7.89 20.48
C CYS A 679 -11.16 7.50 20.14
N HIS A 680 -10.93 6.23 19.80
CA HIS A 680 -9.62 5.73 19.38
C HIS A 680 -9.12 6.44 18.11
N ARG A 681 -9.97 6.55 17.07
CA ARG A 681 -9.62 7.23 15.81
C ARG A 681 -9.23 8.69 16.04
N VAL A 682 -10.05 9.43 16.80
CA VAL A 682 -9.82 10.85 17.09
C VAL A 682 -8.56 11.04 17.93
N ALA A 683 -8.38 10.28 19.02
CA ALA A 683 -7.20 10.39 19.88
C ALA A 683 -5.89 10.05 19.14
N ASN A 684 -5.91 9.04 18.26
CA ASN A 684 -4.78 8.70 17.43
C ASN A 684 -4.43 9.84 16.44
N ALA A 685 -5.44 10.43 15.80
CA ALA A 685 -5.25 11.58 14.91
C ALA A 685 -4.68 12.80 15.66
N VAL A 686 -5.17 13.10 16.86
CA VAL A 686 -4.64 14.16 17.72
C VAL A 686 -3.18 13.88 18.10
N CYS A 687 -2.83 12.65 18.50
CA CYS A 687 -1.45 12.28 18.81
C CYS A 687 -0.51 12.48 17.60
N GLN A 688 -0.93 12.06 16.41
CA GLN A 688 -0.17 12.23 15.17
C GLN A 688 0.03 13.70 14.80
N TYR A 689 -1.03 14.51 14.94
CA TYR A 689 -0.94 15.95 14.74
C TYR A 689 0.07 16.59 15.69
N LEU A 690 0.06 16.21 16.99
CA LEU A 690 0.99 16.76 17.97
C LEU A 690 2.44 16.37 17.71
N ASP A 691 2.71 15.16 17.23
CA ASP A 691 4.05 14.75 16.81
C ASP A 691 4.53 15.59 15.63
N ALA A 692 3.69 15.77 14.61
CA ALA A 692 3.99 16.60 13.45
C ALA A 692 4.19 18.07 13.84
N PHE A 693 3.37 18.59 14.74
CA PHE A 693 3.47 19.96 15.26
C PHE A 693 4.77 20.17 16.04
N ASN A 694 5.14 19.25 16.94
CA ASN A 694 6.40 19.29 17.66
C ASN A 694 7.60 19.28 16.69
N GLU A 695 7.55 18.43 15.66
CA GLU A 695 8.56 18.38 14.61
C GLU A 695 8.68 19.73 13.85
N GLN A 696 7.56 20.36 13.48
CA GLN A 696 7.57 21.66 12.80
C GLN A 696 8.13 22.78 13.69
N VAL A 697 7.81 22.78 14.99
CA VAL A 697 8.37 23.74 15.94
C VAL A 697 9.89 23.55 16.11
N GLN A 698 10.35 22.30 16.23
CA GLN A 698 11.78 21.98 16.27
C GLN A 698 12.51 22.39 14.98
N GLN A 699 11.89 22.19 13.81
CA GLN A 699 12.44 22.67 12.54
C GLN A 699 12.60 24.19 12.54
N ARG A 700 11.63 24.94 13.09
CA ARG A 700 11.70 26.40 13.15
C ARG A 700 12.85 26.88 14.02
N ILE A 701 13.05 26.27 15.18
CA ILE A 701 14.18 26.55 16.08
C ILE A 701 15.50 26.23 15.38
N THR A 702 15.58 25.08 14.70
CA THR A 702 16.77 24.65 13.94
C THR A 702 17.16 25.67 12.86
N VAL A 703 16.19 26.26 12.16
CA VAL A 703 16.47 27.30 11.16
C VAL A 703 17.05 28.55 11.82
N VAL A 704 16.53 28.96 12.97
CA VAL A 704 17.03 30.14 13.69
C VAL A 704 18.44 29.92 14.24
N LEU A 705 18.70 28.78 14.89
CA LEU A 705 20.04 28.50 15.43
C LEU A 705 21.09 28.41 14.32
N ASN A 706 20.77 27.75 13.19
CA ASN A 706 21.69 27.72 12.04
C ASN A 706 21.95 29.12 11.46
N ALA A 707 20.96 30.01 11.45
CA ALA A 707 21.16 31.39 11.02
C ALA A 707 22.09 32.16 11.97
N VAL A 708 21.98 31.91 13.28
CA VAL A 708 22.89 32.49 14.28
C VAL A 708 24.31 31.95 14.13
N ASP A 709 24.48 30.64 13.93
CA ASP A 709 25.79 30.01 13.71
C ASP A 709 26.48 30.53 12.43
N LEU A 710 25.69 30.86 11.38
CA LEU A 710 26.21 31.48 10.15
C LEU A 710 26.59 32.96 10.35
N ALA A 711 25.84 33.70 11.17
CA ALA A 711 26.10 35.11 11.43
C ALA A 711 27.29 35.33 12.39
N TYR A 712 27.53 34.37 13.29
CA TYR A 712 28.63 34.38 14.27
C TYR A 712 29.43 33.08 14.15
N PRO A 713 30.28 32.93 13.12
CA PRO A 713 31.07 31.72 12.95
C PRO A 713 31.95 31.46 14.18
N MET A 714 32.16 30.17 14.45
CA MET A 714 33.15 29.72 15.43
C MET A 714 34.52 29.94 14.81
N ASP A 715 35.20 31.04 15.15
CA ASP A 715 36.58 31.24 14.72
C ASP A 715 37.46 30.13 15.33
N GLU A 716 37.99 29.24 14.50
CA GLU A 716 39.02 28.26 14.90
C GLU A 716 40.35 28.94 15.32
N GLU A 717 40.49 30.26 15.16
CA GLU A 717 41.76 30.97 15.38
C GLU A 717 41.91 31.71 16.72
N ALA A 718 40.93 31.67 17.63
CA ALA A 718 41.08 32.31 18.96
C ALA A 718 41.64 31.37 20.06
N SER A 719 42.10 30.16 19.70
CA SER A 719 42.73 29.19 20.62
C SER A 719 44.13 28.74 20.17
N ARG A 720 44.95 29.68 19.71
CA ARG A 720 46.41 29.54 19.66
C ARG A 720 47.11 30.66 20.40
#